data_AF-A0A2M3Z3G8-F1
#
_entry.id   AF-A0A2M3Z3G8-F1
#
_cell.length_a   1.000
_cell.length_b   1.000
_cell.length_c   1.000
_cell.angle_alpha   90.00
_cell.angle_beta   90.00
_cell.angle_gamma   90.00
#
_symmetry.space_group_name_H-M   'P 1'
#
loop_
_entity.id
_entity.type
_entity.pdbx_description
1 polymer ?
#
loop_
_entity_poly.entity_id
_entity_poly.type
_entity_poly.pdbx_seq_one_letter_code
_entity_poly.pdbx_strand_id
1 'polypeptide(L)'
;MKATIGIGAIAVLLLLASKAEGVNLVAYISHRGLHGEISFSQHDERQVLIASELETTLQYPDQAWSWAVHQLPVDYTIIDPRDRCDIARLGEQLWSFDDDLGYLMLPGNESTSWLNTISLTGEKGLWGKSLVLHDPNANVRICATITTRDGSEDHLAEARFSSPITGSIYFRWLAAKESNHSDTLIYSNLFHIRDQSRKMGDPESTEHAWKIYVTDIFESDAQNAEDNCNKLQLVFDPQNRGVDKAIGDIDSRVGPLRISTNSQRRKFPQLFNDRQLVLLPSDLYGPSRKLYVVVFDPSHPDTFLACAKIRHHKPLTARALVDGGGMRGEVRFTQRSRFEPTWIHANFASTANDTFGNENYAKDVASFRVNQLPLQAYAAPNPDYCHTSGDTFNPVNVAQQSIPPAGYGTQDQYPIGDLSGKLMNRNKKEPHSPFLPGQSAELSGLYWDTFLPLQGPNSILYRTFTVQRYNRTQPTNITEMPWACGTIALYETNRPYQVPILSAQVLFRYPIVGRILFRQPKDEPWADTAVIFEYLIHADGSTINNTANHRWAITNEPPGKDFYDWQNRCVSTGPVYNPFKAAALMGKQWEEICTGQSHELCRLGDLSNRLGLLDIAGNKGEASRISRKMFVDQNLPLSGSSSIIGRSVVIFDDNGPKARGERLACSVIGGYHRRKAVARDWYSNGDPLTIKGKMEMVQQSEYDLTNVEVDFKGLDKNSGYHVHIAPVEGDLEFPCEDSTVYGHWNPREVDPKRSPQPALGSTDQYEIGDLSGKFGTLDGVTMYEQAYNDSRLPLFGYESVIGRSIVVHKKEKQRRWACSTLERGYSPTEAREIRAIASFHHPAGYAYGYIRFTQLIGNDNSQSDTIIEVKLRYPGKHDRNVTHNHSWNIWVNPVGVDATVPQVETRCVAAGYVWNPYYTQLADPLNHDLYRRECGPDNPLRCYVGDVSARLGPISIGSRRQVFTDSNFPLEGTVSALGRSIVIFGADFSGHRFACANIEPDHDIVKYINLKKPPRFVVAQFLEDVRHVMGLPEWMLAIDSRNTKPLHNDACIQILIHFKGPSAHKIEQDFSRLLAVGRLDSPSIYIPGYDNSKRKRTLSYRTCGVRDPNEKNVKVLFGSGAGQIGGSGIFISLFCMLALPAFDIIWRFIR
;
A
#
# COMPACT_ATOMS: atom_id res chain seq x y z
N MET A 1 71.69 29.46 24.94
CA MET A 1 72.67 28.78 24.07
C MET A 1 72.01 27.52 23.56
N LYS A 2 71.75 27.20 22.28
CA LYS A 2 72.07 27.69 20.92
C LYS A 2 70.77 27.47 20.10
N ALA A 3 70.17 28.46 19.44
CA ALA A 3 70.49 28.99 18.10
C ALA A 3 70.24 27.99 16.94
N THR A 4 69.13 28.23 16.22
CA THR A 4 68.99 28.29 14.74
C THR A 4 69.51 27.14 13.88
N ILE A 5 68.60 26.47 13.14
CA ILE A 5 68.65 26.14 11.69
C ILE A 5 67.28 25.56 11.31
N GLY A 6 66.62 26.08 10.27
CA GLY A 6 65.51 25.35 9.62
C GLY A 6 64.26 26.11 9.14
N ILE A 7 64.33 27.40 8.74
CA ILE A 7 63.17 28.11 8.14
C ILE A 7 63.04 27.87 6.62
N GLY A 8 63.92 27.06 6.01
CA GLY A 8 63.91 26.80 4.56
C GLY A 8 62.97 25.68 4.06
N ALA A 9 62.35 24.89 4.94
CA ALA A 9 61.63 23.66 4.54
C ALA A 9 60.09 23.75 4.63
N ILE A 10 59.53 24.80 5.24
CA ILE A 10 58.07 24.92 5.46
C ILE A 10 57.39 25.75 4.36
N ALA A 11 58.13 26.61 3.65
CA ALA A 11 57.56 27.39 2.54
C ALA A 11 57.43 26.60 1.23
N VAL A 12 58.18 25.51 1.05
CA VAL A 12 58.12 24.67 -0.18
C VAL A 12 57.06 23.56 -0.05
N LEU A 13 56.67 23.18 1.17
CA LEU A 13 55.58 22.21 1.41
C LEU A 13 54.18 22.82 1.43
N LEU A 14 54.06 24.16 1.42
CA LEU A 14 52.79 24.89 1.30
C LEU A 14 52.51 25.40 -0.12
N LEU A 15 53.39 25.12 -1.09
CA LEU A 15 53.24 25.49 -2.50
C LEU A 15 52.90 24.30 -3.42
N LEU A 16 52.61 23.12 -2.85
CA LEU A 16 52.13 21.96 -3.60
C LEU A 16 50.84 21.44 -2.95
N ALA A 17 49.77 21.44 -3.75
CA ALA A 17 48.40 21.02 -3.46
C ALA A 17 47.47 22.06 -2.81
N SER A 18 47.30 23.22 -3.46
CA SER A 18 45.94 23.69 -3.71
C SER A 18 45.42 22.95 -4.95
N LYS A 19 45.02 21.67 -4.80
CA LYS A 19 44.18 21.04 -5.82
C LYS A 19 42.86 21.81 -5.78
N ALA A 20 42.62 22.65 -6.79
CA ALA A 20 41.27 23.07 -7.08
C ALA A 20 40.46 21.77 -7.25
N GLU A 21 39.48 21.52 -6.39
CA GLU A 21 38.56 20.39 -6.52
C GLU A 21 37.74 20.60 -7.79
N GLY A 22 38.25 20.11 -8.91
CA GLY A 22 37.55 20.09 -10.19
C GLY A 22 36.48 19.01 -10.22
N VAL A 23 35.38 19.27 -10.93
CA VAL A 23 34.29 18.31 -11.16
C VAL A 23 34.87 17.02 -11.74
N ASN A 24 34.49 15.85 -11.19
CA ASN A 24 34.92 14.55 -11.71
C ASN A 24 33.77 13.87 -12.44
N LEU A 25 33.93 13.62 -13.74
CA LEU A 25 32.91 13.01 -14.58
C LEU A 25 33.23 11.55 -14.92
N VAL A 26 32.19 10.77 -15.21
CA VAL A 26 32.27 9.36 -15.56
C VAL A 26 31.15 8.95 -16.50
N ALA A 27 31.45 8.04 -17.43
CA ALA A 27 30.48 7.36 -18.30
C ALA A 27 30.56 5.85 -18.05
N TYR A 28 29.43 5.25 -17.66
CA TYR A 28 29.32 3.82 -17.38
C TYR A 28 28.81 3.06 -18.60
N ILE A 29 29.58 2.08 -19.06
CA ILE A 29 29.31 1.36 -20.30
C ILE A 29 29.22 -0.14 -20.01
N SER A 30 28.14 -0.77 -20.45
CA SER A 30 28.01 -2.23 -20.38
C SER A 30 27.09 -2.74 -21.49
N HIS A 31 27.57 -2.77 -22.72
CA HIS A 31 26.78 -3.13 -23.90
C HIS A 31 27.66 -3.80 -24.96
N ARG A 32 27.12 -4.82 -25.63
CA ARG A 32 27.70 -5.48 -26.82
C ARG A 32 29.12 -5.97 -26.60
N GLY A 33 29.33 -6.59 -25.44
CA GLY A 33 30.60 -7.18 -25.08
C GLY A 33 31.67 -6.22 -24.58
N LEU A 34 31.35 -4.95 -24.37
CA LEU A 34 32.21 -3.97 -23.70
C LEU A 34 31.63 -3.60 -22.33
N HIS A 35 32.42 -3.72 -21.26
CA HIS A 35 32.02 -3.36 -19.90
C HIS A 35 33.10 -2.52 -19.19
N GLY A 36 32.71 -1.44 -18.53
CA GLY A 36 33.63 -0.63 -17.73
C GLY A 36 33.22 0.82 -17.63
N GLU A 37 34.19 1.69 -17.34
CA GLU A 37 33.98 3.12 -17.21
C GLU A 37 35.04 3.94 -17.94
N ILE A 38 34.63 5.11 -18.44
CA ILE A 38 35.54 6.14 -18.94
C ILE A 38 35.36 7.36 -18.04
N SER A 39 36.45 7.81 -17.42
CA SER A 39 36.45 8.92 -16.46
C SER A 39 37.16 10.15 -17.00
N PHE A 40 36.68 11.32 -16.60
CA PHE A 40 37.21 12.62 -16.99
C PHE A 40 37.45 13.43 -15.71
N SER A 41 38.70 13.76 -15.44
CA SER A 41 39.08 14.56 -14.27
C SER A 41 39.96 15.74 -14.67
N GLN A 42 39.83 16.86 -13.95
CA GLN A 42 40.66 18.03 -14.22
C GLN A 42 42.13 17.70 -13.85
N HIS A 43 43.05 17.84 -14.82
CA HIS A 43 44.48 17.64 -14.56
C HIS A 43 45.14 18.96 -14.14
N ASP A 44 45.01 19.99 -14.99
CA ASP A 44 45.48 21.37 -14.81
C ASP A 44 44.40 22.35 -15.30
N GLU A 45 44.56 23.68 -15.16
CA GLU A 45 43.54 24.68 -15.61
C GLU A 45 43.09 24.55 -17.07
N ARG A 46 43.87 23.89 -17.94
CA ARG A 46 43.60 23.76 -19.38
C ARG A 46 43.45 22.33 -19.89
N GLN A 47 43.80 21.32 -19.08
CA GLN A 47 43.86 19.93 -19.54
C GLN A 47 43.00 19.03 -18.66
N VAL A 48 42.27 18.14 -19.33
CA VAL A 48 41.46 17.08 -18.74
C VAL A 48 42.15 15.75 -18.96
N LEU A 49 42.27 14.98 -17.88
CA LEU A 49 42.70 13.59 -17.91
C LEU A 49 41.49 12.71 -18.25
N ILE A 50 41.58 12.01 -19.37
CA ILE A 50 40.63 10.98 -19.80
C ILE A 50 41.26 9.63 -19.46
N ALA A 51 40.59 8.82 -18.65
CA ALA A 51 41.06 7.47 -18.33
C ALA A 51 40.00 6.44 -18.70
N SER A 52 40.35 5.48 -19.56
CA SER A 52 39.53 4.33 -19.90
C SER A 52 39.88 3.15 -19.01
N GLU A 53 38.87 2.51 -18.45
CA GLU A 53 38.99 1.24 -17.74
C GLU A 53 37.88 0.31 -18.23
N LEU A 54 38.22 -0.49 -19.24
CA LEU A 54 37.30 -1.27 -20.05
C LEU A 54 37.74 -2.73 -20.13
N GLU A 55 36.77 -3.63 -20.08
CA GLU A 55 36.94 -5.06 -20.18
C GLU A 55 36.08 -5.59 -21.33
N THR A 56 36.68 -6.42 -22.19
CA THR A 56 35.96 -7.13 -23.25
C THR A 56 35.43 -8.47 -22.75
N THR A 57 34.23 -8.84 -23.20
CA THR A 57 33.67 -10.16 -22.96
C THR A 57 34.25 -11.19 -23.93
N LEU A 58 34.19 -12.48 -23.55
CA LEU A 58 34.66 -13.60 -24.39
C LEU A 58 33.98 -13.67 -25.76
N GLN A 59 32.78 -13.11 -25.92
CA GLN A 59 32.04 -13.14 -27.17
C GLN A 59 32.64 -12.21 -28.24
N TYR A 60 33.28 -11.12 -27.81
CA TYR A 60 33.84 -10.10 -28.67
C TYR A 60 35.22 -9.69 -28.13
N PRO A 61 36.24 -10.55 -28.24
CA PRO A 61 37.54 -10.28 -27.65
C PRO A 61 38.24 -9.09 -28.33
N ASP A 62 38.16 -9.04 -29.66
CA ASP A 62 38.76 -7.99 -30.48
C ASP A 62 37.69 -7.00 -30.94
N GLN A 63 37.84 -5.72 -30.59
CA GLN A 63 36.89 -4.67 -30.92
C GLN A 63 37.62 -3.36 -31.23
N ALA A 64 37.11 -2.62 -32.23
CA ALA A 64 37.57 -1.28 -32.56
C ALA A 64 36.39 -0.33 -32.48
N TRP A 65 36.51 0.71 -31.67
CA TRP A 65 35.43 1.67 -31.44
C TRP A 65 35.87 3.08 -31.87
N SER A 66 35.13 3.65 -32.81
CA SER A 66 35.08 5.11 -33.00
C SER A 66 34.32 5.70 -31.84
N TRP A 67 34.71 6.87 -31.34
CA TRP A 67 34.14 7.44 -30.13
C TRP A 67 33.99 8.94 -30.18
N ALA A 68 32.79 9.40 -29.82
CA ALA A 68 32.37 10.77 -30.01
C ALA A 68 31.40 11.22 -28.91
N VAL A 69 31.33 12.53 -28.68
CA VAL A 69 30.40 13.15 -27.73
C VAL A 69 29.23 13.74 -28.49
N HIS A 70 28.02 13.35 -28.11
CA HIS A 70 26.77 13.85 -28.69
C HIS A 70 26.02 14.75 -27.71
N GLN A 71 25.24 15.67 -28.25
CA GLN A 71 24.64 16.77 -27.51
C GLN A 71 23.75 16.34 -26.33
N LEU A 72 22.89 15.34 -26.50
CA LEU A 72 21.82 14.99 -25.56
C LEU A 72 22.19 13.81 -24.65
N PRO A 73 21.70 13.77 -23.40
CA PRO A 73 21.93 12.64 -22.50
C PRO A 73 21.19 11.37 -22.94
N VAL A 74 21.66 10.21 -22.47
CA VAL A 74 21.02 8.92 -22.68
C VAL A 74 19.84 8.74 -21.71
N ASP A 75 18.69 8.31 -22.21
CA ASP A 75 17.50 7.98 -21.41
C ASP A 75 17.51 6.49 -21.03
N TYR A 76 17.84 6.18 -19.78
CA TYR A 76 17.97 4.81 -19.28
C TYR A 76 16.62 4.10 -19.06
N THR A 77 15.49 4.81 -19.23
CA THR A 77 14.15 4.19 -19.22
C THR A 77 13.87 3.38 -20.49
N ILE A 78 14.60 3.67 -21.58
CA ILE A 78 14.56 2.91 -22.84
C ILE A 78 15.50 1.71 -22.70
N ILE A 79 14.95 0.51 -22.77
CA ILE A 79 15.69 -0.74 -22.54
C ILE A 79 16.19 -1.37 -23.84
N ASP A 80 15.60 -1.03 -24.99
CA ASP A 80 16.10 -1.48 -26.30
C ASP A 80 17.42 -0.76 -26.59
N PRO A 81 18.55 -1.47 -26.69
CA PRO A 81 19.84 -0.83 -26.89
C PRO A 81 19.97 -0.09 -28.23
N ARG A 82 19.24 -0.52 -29.27
CA ARG A 82 19.27 0.12 -30.60
C ARG A 82 18.51 1.44 -30.58
N ASP A 83 17.31 1.45 -30.01
CA ASP A 83 16.50 2.68 -29.87
C ASP A 83 17.17 3.67 -28.90
N ARG A 84 17.76 3.17 -27.79
CA ARG A 84 18.45 4.01 -26.80
C ARG A 84 19.59 4.83 -27.40
N CYS A 85 20.40 4.21 -28.26
CA CYS A 85 21.61 4.82 -28.83
C CYS A 85 21.42 5.35 -30.26
N ASP A 86 20.18 5.64 -30.66
CA ASP A 86 19.90 6.29 -31.94
C ASP A 86 20.40 7.74 -31.94
N ILE A 87 21.17 8.11 -32.97
CA ILE A 87 21.71 9.46 -33.15
C ILE A 87 20.57 10.50 -33.25
N ALA A 88 19.41 10.13 -33.80
CA ALA A 88 18.24 11.01 -33.86
C ALA A 88 17.75 11.43 -32.46
N ARG A 89 18.04 10.65 -31.41
CA ARG A 89 17.72 10.97 -30.01
C ARG A 89 18.87 11.61 -29.25
N LEU A 90 20.11 11.25 -29.59
CA LEU A 90 21.31 11.78 -28.94
C LEU A 90 21.74 13.14 -29.51
N GLY A 91 21.19 13.55 -30.65
CA GLY A 91 21.46 14.84 -31.27
C GLY A 91 22.77 14.85 -32.05
N GLU A 92 23.19 16.04 -32.42
CA GLU A 92 24.38 16.25 -33.25
C GLU A 92 25.67 15.86 -32.51
N GLN A 93 26.66 15.43 -33.29
CA GLN A 93 28.00 15.14 -32.79
C GLN A 93 28.74 16.46 -32.51
N LEU A 94 29.21 16.64 -31.27
CA LEU A 94 29.90 17.84 -30.81
C LEU A 94 31.42 17.70 -30.83
N TRP A 95 31.92 16.50 -30.54
CA TRP A 95 33.34 16.19 -30.51
C TRP A 95 33.59 14.79 -31.08
N SER A 96 34.68 14.63 -31.82
CA SER A 96 35.22 13.32 -32.23
C SER A 96 36.55 13.10 -31.53
N PHE A 97 36.70 11.98 -30.84
CA PHE A 97 37.99 11.61 -30.26
C PHE A 97 38.90 10.89 -31.26
N ASP A 98 38.36 10.47 -32.40
CA ASP A 98 39.10 9.72 -33.41
C ASP A 98 40.29 10.51 -33.97
N ASP A 99 40.14 11.83 -34.14
CA ASP A 99 41.18 12.72 -34.69
C ASP A 99 42.29 13.01 -33.66
N ASP A 100 41.95 13.11 -32.37
CA ASP A 100 42.87 13.50 -31.29
C ASP A 100 43.55 12.30 -30.62
N LEU A 101 42.77 11.26 -30.32
CA LEU A 101 43.15 10.13 -29.47
C LEU A 101 43.25 8.81 -30.25
N GLY A 102 42.72 8.78 -31.47
CA GLY A 102 42.58 7.57 -32.28
C GLY A 102 41.39 6.70 -31.86
N TYR A 103 41.21 5.60 -32.58
CA TYR A 103 40.19 4.58 -32.27
C TYR A 103 40.53 3.86 -30.97
N LEU A 104 39.51 3.48 -30.21
CA LEU A 104 39.67 2.65 -29.03
C LEU A 104 39.80 1.19 -29.45
N MET A 105 41.03 0.67 -29.43
CA MET A 105 41.38 -0.68 -29.87
C MET A 105 41.48 -1.63 -28.68
N LEU A 106 40.68 -2.70 -28.68
CA LEU A 106 40.66 -3.71 -27.64
C LEU A 106 40.95 -5.10 -28.26
N PRO A 107 41.81 -5.92 -27.65
CA PRO A 107 42.63 -5.66 -26.46
C PRO A 107 43.76 -4.65 -26.75
N GLY A 108 44.12 -3.81 -25.77
CA GLY A 108 45.18 -2.78 -25.89
C GLY A 108 44.90 -1.48 -25.13
N ASN A 109 43.70 -0.91 -25.32
CA ASN A 109 43.23 0.32 -24.67
C ASN A 109 42.36 0.06 -23.41
N GLU A 110 42.58 -1.08 -22.75
CA GLU A 110 41.80 -1.53 -21.58
C GLU A 110 41.98 -0.63 -20.38
N SER A 111 43.22 -0.18 -20.11
CA SER A 111 43.56 0.72 -19.01
C SER A 111 44.52 1.80 -19.50
N THR A 112 43.99 2.75 -20.26
CA THR A 112 44.78 3.81 -20.90
C THR A 112 44.32 5.20 -20.45
N SER A 113 45.26 6.15 -20.41
CA SER A 113 44.95 7.53 -20.06
C SER A 113 45.51 8.50 -21.09
N TRP A 114 44.75 9.55 -21.36
CA TRP A 114 45.06 10.60 -22.32
C TRP A 114 44.87 11.97 -21.69
N LEU A 115 45.59 12.96 -22.19
CA LEU A 115 45.39 14.38 -21.85
C LEU A 115 44.79 15.09 -23.05
N ASN A 116 43.68 15.80 -22.85
CA ASN A 116 43.04 16.61 -23.89
C ASN A 116 42.64 17.99 -23.33
N THR A 117 42.40 18.96 -24.21
CA THR A 117 42.06 20.36 -23.90
C THR A 117 40.55 20.64 -23.80
N ILE A 118 39.74 19.58 -23.74
CA ILE A 118 38.28 19.68 -23.69
C ILE A 118 37.83 20.22 -22.32
N SER A 119 36.74 20.98 -22.30
CA SER A 119 36.16 21.51 -21.06
C SER A 119 35.21 20.49 -20.40
N LEU A 120 35.22 20.41 -19.07
CA LEU A 120 34.29 19.53 -18.33
C LEU A 120 32.88 20.10 -18.27
N THR A 121 32.75 21.43 -18.15
CA THR A 121 31.47 22.17 -18.06
C THR A 121 31.39 23.26 -19.13
N GLY A 122 30.21 23.87 -19.27
CA GLY A 122 29.88 24.87 -20.27
C GLY A 122 29.18 24.31 -21.51
N GLU A 123 28.89 25.17 -22.49
CA GLU A 123 28.11 24.85 -23.69
C GLU A 123 28.69 23.67 -24.50
N LYS A 124 30.02 23.66 -24.67
CA LYS A 124 30.80 22.58 -25.29
C LYS A 124 31.42 21.62 -24.25
N GLY A 125 31.01 21.72 -22.99
CA GLY A 125 31.52 20.89 -21.90
C GLY A 125 31.04 19.44 -22.01
N LEU A 126 31.68 18.51 -21.29
CA LEU A 126 31.31 17.10 -21.33
C LEU A 126 30.10 16.73 -20.45
N TRP A 127 29.89 17.45 -19.34
CA TRP A 127 28.85 17.12 -18.37
C TRP A 127 27.45 17.16 -18.97
N GLY A 128 26.63 16.14 -18.65
CA GLY A 128 25.24 16.05 -19.08
C GLY A 128 25.02 15.66 -20.54
N LYS A 129 26.11 15.38 -21.28
CA LYS A 129 26.09 14.93 -22.68
C LYS A 129 26.26 13.41 -22.76
N SER A 130 26.13 12.84 -23.96
CA SER A 130 26.32 11.40 -24.18
C SER A 130 27.65 11.10 -24.85
N LEU A 131 28.30 10.03 -24.40
CA LEU A 131 29.41 9.39 -25.07
C LEU A 131 28.85 8.26 -25.94
N VAL A 132 29.16 8.28 -27.23
CA VAL A 132 28.74 7.27 -28.21
C VAL A 132 29.97 6.58 -28.75
N LEU A 133 29.96 5.25 -28.69
CA LEU A 133 30.96 4.41 -29.34
C LEU A 133 30.31 3.69 -30.52
N HIS A 134 30.95 3.76 -31.69
CA HIS A 134 30.48 3.15 -32.93
C HIS A 134 31.48 2.11 -33.43
N ASP A 135 31.01 0.89 -33.66
CA ASP A 135 31.81 -0.14 -34.34
C ASP A 135 31.59 0.02 -35.86
N PRO A 136 32.62 0.45 -36.61
CA PRO A 136 32.52 0.65 -38.05
C PRO A 136 32.33 -0.66 -38.83
N ASN A 137 32.74 -1.81 -38.28
CA ASN A 137 32.64 -3.11 -38.96
C ASN A 137 31.23 -3.71 -38.83
N ALA A 138 30.63 -3.60 -37.64
CA ALA A 138 29.31 -4.17 -37.36
C ALA A 138 28.16 -3.17 -37.52
N ASN A 139 28.47 -1.89 -37.71
CA ASN A 139 27.49 -0.80 -37.73
C ASN A 139 26.61 -0.78 -36.46
N VAL A 140 27.21 -1.02 -35.30
CA VAL A 140 26.54 -1.02 -33.99
C VAL A 140 26.96 0.20 -33.19
N ARG A 141 26.08 0.71 -32.34
CA ARG A 141 26.35 1.84 -31.44
C ARG A 141 26.07 1.44 -30.01
N ILE A 142 26.92 1.92 -29.12
CA ILE A 142 26.73 1.86 -27.67
C ILE A 142 26.86 3.28 -27.11
N CYS A 143 26.16 3.59 -26.03
CA CYS A 143 26.08 4.94 -25.53
C CYS A 143 25.97 4.98 -23.99
N ALA A 144 26.48 6.06 -23.40
CA ALA A 144 26.38 6.33 -21.97
C ALA A 144 26.30 7.84 -21.70
N THR A 145 25.55 8.25 -20.67
CA THR A 145 25.57 9.65 -20.21
C THR A 145 26.85 9.92 -19.43
N ILE A 146 27.50 11.05 -19.71
CA ILE A 146 28.62 11.57 -18.92
C ILE A 146 28.05 12.30 -17.70
N THR A 147 28.18 11.68 -16.53
CA THR A 147 27.60 12.16 -15.26
C THR A 147 28.69 12.44 -14.23
N THR A 148 28.34 13.06 -13.09
CA THR A 148 29.27 13.28 -11.99
C THR A 148 29.49 11.99 -11.19
N ARG A 149 30.73 11.75 -10.76
CA ARG A 149 31.03 10.62 -9.84
C ARG A 149 30.40 10.87 -8.47
N ASP A 150 30.55 12.07 -7.92
CA ASP A 150 29.80 12.53 -6.75
C ASP A 150 28.45 13.11 -7.18
N GLY A 151 27.37 12.39 -6.88
CA GLY A 151 26.02 12.84 -7.19
C GLY A 151 25.45 13.90 -6.26
N SER A 152 26.15 14.23 -5.17
CA SER A 152 25.71 15.30 -4.27
C SER A 152 25.80 16.70 -4.91
N GLU A 153 26.56 16.81 -6.00
CA GLU A 153 26.74 18.06 -6.75
C GLU A 153 25.71 18.24 -7.86
N ASP A 154 24.98 17.19 -8.28
CA ASP A 154 24.10 17.22 -9.46
C ASP A 154 22.62 17.22 -9.06
N HIS A 155 21.89 18.24 -9.51
CA HIS A 155 20.47 18.42 -9.22
C HIS A 155 19.64 18.42 -10.49
N LEU A 156 18.43 17.88 -10.40
CA LEU A 156 17.47 17.82 -11.50
C LEU A 156 16.11 18.36 -11.07
N ALA A 157 15.45 19.10 -11.97
CA ALA A 157 14.05 19.48 -11.87
C ALA A 157 13.32 19.21 -13.18
N GLU A 158 12.02 18.94 -13.11
CA GLU A 158 11.15 18.67 -14.26
C GLU A 158 9.96 19.63 -14.26
N ALA A 159 9.66 20.18 -15.44
CA ALA A 159 8.39 20.82 -15.77
C ALA A 159 7.68 19.99 -16.84
N ARG A 160 6.67 19.22 -16.42
CA ARG A 160 5.88 18.33 -17.29
C ARG A 160 4.59 19.02 -17.75
N PHE A 161 4.35 19.02 -19.05
CA PHE A 161 3.17 19.57 -19.69
C PHE A 161 2.19 18.45 -20.05
N SER A 162 0.88 18.71 -19.92
CA SER A 162 -0.18 17.72 -20.19
C SER A 162 -1.24 18.17 -21.19
N SER A 163 -1.40 19.49 -21.41
CA SER A 163 -2.28 20.08 -22.43
C SER A 163 -2.04 21.58 -22.56
N PRO A 164 -2.25 22.21 -23.74
CA PRO A 164 -2.46 21.65 -25.08
C PRO A 164 -1.19 21.06 -25.73
N ILE A 165 -0.03 21.25 -25.09
CA ILE A 165 1.24 20.61 -25.41
C ILE A 165 1.56 19.51 -24.38
N THR A 166 2.31 18.51 -24.78
CA THR A 166 2.75 17.38 -23.95
C THR A 166 4.25 17.20 -24.03
N GLY A 167 4.83 16.57 -22.99
CA GLY A 167 6.26 16.33 -22.84
C GLY A 167 6.83 17.08 -21.64
N SER A 168 8.15 17.10 -21.52
CA SER A 168 8.85 17.64 -20.35
C SER A 168 10.01 18.56 -20.72
N ILE A 169 10.24 19.55 -19.85
CA ILE A 169 11.48 20.33 -19.79
C ILE A 169 12.20 19.93 -18.50
N TYR A 170 13.47 19.53 -18.63
CA TYR A 170 14.34 19.13 -17.54
C TYR A 170 15.41 20.19 -17.33
N PHE A 171 15.57 20.63 -16.08
CA PHE A 171 16.61 21.56 -15.65
C PHE A 171 17.63 20.77 -14.82
N ARG A 172 18.87 20.72 -15.26
CA ARG A 172 19.96 20.04 -14.58
C ARG A 172 21.05 21.06 -14.24
N TRP A 173 21.53 21.12 -13.01
CA TRP A 173 22.55 22.09 -12.58
C TRP A 173 23.53 21.50 -11.58
N LEU A 174 24.75 22.05 -11.57
CA LEU A 174 25.76 21.72 -10.56
C LEU A 174 25.69 22.69 -9.37
N ALA A 175 25.63 22.15 -8.15
CA ALA A 175 25.71 22.93 -6.92
C ALA A 175 27.18 23.08 -6.48
N ALA A 176 27.77 24.25 -6.69
CA ALA A 176 29.09 24.54 -6.15
C ALA A 176 28.99 24.86 -4.65
N LYS A 177 29.76 24.16 -3.80
CA LYS A 177 29.86 24.48 -2.37
C LYS A 177 30.48 25.86 -2.10
N GLU A 178 31.25 26.42 -3.03
CA GLU A 178 32.01 27.67 -2.79
C GLU A 178 32.23 28.60 -4.00
N SER A 179 31.66 28.35 -5.20
CA SER A 179 31.92 29.20 -6.39
C SER A 179 30.66 29.80 -7.03
N ASN A 180 30.75 31.06 -7.45
CA ASN A 180 29.70 31.86 -8.11
C ASN A 180 29.31 31.38 -9.54
N HIS A 181 29.60 30.13 -9.92
CA HIS A 181 29.31 29.62 -11.26
C HIS A 181 28.53 28.30 -11.17
N SER A 182 27.22 28.37 -11.36
CA SER A 182 26.37 27.19 -11.60
C SER A 182 26.08 27.10 -13.10
N ASP A 183 26.62 26.08 -13.74
CA ASP A 183 26.27 25.74 -15.11
C ASP A 183 24.93 24.98 -15.10
N THR A 184 23.93 25.47 -15.85
CA THR A 184 22.60 24.85 -15.93
C THR A 184 22.30 24.40 -17.36
N LEU A 185 22.00 23.11 -17.51
CA LEU A 185 21.55 22.50 -18.75
C LEU A 185 20.02 22.37 -18.74
N ILE A 186 19.38 22.83 -19.81
CA ILE A 186 17.93 22.74 -19.98
C ILE A 186 17.64 21.84 -21.18
N TYR A 187 17.14 20.64 -20.93
CA TYR A 187 16.72 19.69 -21.95
C TYR A 187 15.22 19.79 -22.16
N SER A 188 14.76 19.93 -23.39
CA SER A 188 13.32 20.00 -23.70
C SER A 188 12.94 19.05 -24.83
N ASN A 189 11.78 18.42 -24.68
CA ASN A 189 11.18 17.56 -25.69
C ASN A 189 9.65 17.68 -25.60
N LEU A 190 9.07 18.50 -26.48
CA LEU A 190 7.66 18.90 -26.42
C LEU A 190 6.94 18.70 -27.75
N PHE A 191 5.65 18.41 -27.68
CA PHE A 191 4.80 18.09 -28.82
C PHE A 191 3.41 18.71 -28.67
N HIS A 192 2.78 19.08 -29.79
CA HIS A 192 1.36 19.42 -29.81
C HIS A 192 0.51 18.14 -29.71
N ILE A 193 -0.49 18.14 -28.81
CA ILE A 193 -1.43 17.00 -28.66
C ILE A 193 -2.35 16.87 -29.88
N ARG A 194 -2.51 17.95 -30.65
CA ARG A 194 -3.31 18.01 -31.86
C ARG A 194 -2.42 18.36 -33.03
N ASP A 195 -2.64 17.70 -34.16
CA ASP A 195 -1.95 18.05 -35.40
C ASP A 195 -2.32 19.48 -35.83
N GLN A 196 -1.38 20.41 -35.67
CA GLN A 196 -1.51 21.82 -36.07
C GLN A 196 -0.97 22.07 -37.49
N SER A 197 -0.34 21.08 -38.12
CA SER A 197 0.38 21.22 -39.40
C SER A 197 -0.53 21.82 -40.48
N ARG A 198 -1.73 21.26 -40.68
CA ARG A 198 -2.68 21.71 -41.70
C ARG A 198 -3.20 23.14 -41.51
N LYS A 199 -3.20 23.66 -40.27
CA LYS A 199 -3.66 25.02 -39.98
C LYS A 199 -2.57 26.08 -40.17
N MET A 200 -1.30 25.70 -40.02
CA MET A 200 -0.16 26.61 -40.01
C MET A 200 0.72 26.53 -41.28
N GLY A 201 0.29 25.81 -42.32
CA GLY A 201 1.04 25.67 -43.58
C GLY A 201 2.09 24.56 -43.58
N ASP A 202 1.87 23.49 -42.81
CA ASP A 202 2.70 22.29 -42.64
C ASP A 202 4.15 22.51 -42.12
N PRO A 203 4.41 23.38 -41.12
CA PRO A 203 5.73 23.48 -40.50
C PRO A 203 6.03 22.24 -39.63
N GLU A 204 7.28 21.75 -39.66
CA GLU A 204 7.71 20.60 -38.84
C GLU A 204 7.70 20.91 -37.33
N SER A 205 7.90 22.17 -36.94
CA SER A 205 7.85 22.65 -35.55
C SER A 205 7.34 24.09 -35.47
N THR A 206 6.84 24.49 -34.30
CA THR A 206 6.45 25.86 -33.97
C THR A 206 7.45 26.46 -32.97
N GLU A 207 7.79 27.74 -33.13
CA GLU A 207 8.70 28.48 -32.23
C GLU A 207 7.89 29.33 -31.25
N HIS A 208 8.24 29.25 -29.97
CA HIS A 208 7.53 29.92 -28.88
C HIS A 208 8.47 30.71 -27.98
N ALA A 209 8.04 31.90 -27.57
CA ALA A 209 8.61 32.58 -26.42
C ALA A 209 8.27 31.79 -25.14
N TRP A 210 9.18 31.79 -24.17
CA TRP A 210 9.01 31.04 -22.93
C TRP A 210 9.78 31.67 -21.78
N LYS A 211 9.15 31.70 -20.61
CA LYS A 211 9.66 32.40 -19.43
C LYS A 211 9.33 31.62 -18.15
N ILE A 212 10.09 31.85 -17.08
CA ILE A 212 9.77 31.34 -15.74
C ILE A 212 8.97 32.37 -14.96
N TYR A 213 7.78 31.98 -14.53
CA TYR A 213 6.87 32.78 -13.70
C TYR A 213 6.83 32.26 -12.27
N VAL A 214 6.37 33.11 -11.36
CA VAL A 214 6.11 32.78 -9.97
C VAL A 214 4.67 33.05 -9.58
N THR A 215 4.13 32.24 -8.67
CA THR A 215 2.81 32.49 -8.05
C THR A 215 2.87 33.64 -7.04
N ASP A 216 1.72 34.19 -6.65
CA ASP A 216 1.65 35.04 -5.45
C ASP A 216 1.86 34.20 -4.17
N ILE A 217 2.24 34.86 -3.07
CA ILE A 217 2.58 34.26 -1.76
C ILE A 217 1.34 33.64 -1.11
N PHE A 218 0.14 34.17 -1.38
CA PHE A 218 -1.11 33.73 -0.76
C PHE A 218 -1.89 32.67 -1.57
N GLU A 219 -1.45 32.32 -2.78
CA GLU A 219 -2.15 31.36 -3.67
C GLU A 219 -1.52 29.94 -3.66
N SER A 220 -0.82 29.56 -2.59
CA SER A 220 -0.01 28.33 -2.53
C SER A 220 -0.82 27.02 -2.44
N ASP A 221 -2.10 27.06 -2.04
CA ASP A 221 -2.73 25.89 -1.41
C ASP A 221 -3.81 25.17 -2.23
N ALA A 222 -4.17 25.65 -3.42
CA ALA A 222 -5.17 24.95 -4.25
C ALA A 222 -4.49 23.95 -5.20
N GLN A 223 -4.43 22.67 -4.82
CA GLN A 223 -4.08 21.55 -5.73
C GLN A 223 -4.92 21.56 -7.03
N ASN A 224 -6.13 22.13 -7.00
CA ASN A 224 -7.02 22.30 -8.15
C ASN A 224 -6.56 23.36 -9.17
N ALA A 225 -5.48 24.09 -8.90
CA ALA A 225 -5.05 25.23 -9.70
C ALA A 225 -3.72 25.01 -10.46
N GLU A 226 -3.10 23.83 -10.45
CA GLU A 226 -1.81 23.61 -11.14
C GLU A 226 -1.91 23.78 -12.68
N ASP A 227 -3.06 23.48 -13.27
CA ASP A 227 -3.28 23.57 -14.73
C ASP A 227 -3.73 24.97 -15.20
N ASN A 228 -4.10 25.87 -14.27
CA ASN A 228 -4.58 27.21 -14.63
C ASN A 228 -3.43 28.21 -14.63
N CYS A 229 -3.00 28.60 -15.83
CA CYS A 229 -1.91 29.54 -16.03
C CYS A 229 -2.29 31.00 -15.66
N ASN A 230 -3.58 31.33 -15.55
CA ASN A 230 -4.04 32.70 -15.34
C ASN A 230 -3.68 33.29 -13.97
N LYS A 231 -3.26 32.46 -13.01
CA LYS A 231 -2.77 32.92 -11.70
C LYS A 231 -1.34 33.46 -11.73
N LEU A 232 -0.61 33.22 -12.82
CA LEU A 232 0.78 33.61 -12.97
C LEU A 232 0.84 35.07 -13.40
N GLN A 233 1.40 35.93 -12.55
CA GLN A 233 1.41 37.38 -12.77
C GLN A 233 2.83 37.97 -12.88
N LEU A 234 3.82 37.34 -12.23
CA LEU A 234 5.16 37.89 -12.10
C LEU A 234 6.19 36.95 -12.73
N VAL A 235 7.06 37.51 -13.57
CA VAL A 235 8.28 36.82 -14.03
C VAL A 235 9.21 36.63 -12.83
N PHE A 236 9.89 35.50 -12.77
CA PHE A 236 10.84 35.20 -11.70
C PHE A 236 12.04 36.16 -11.76
N ASP A 237 12.13 37.07 -10.79
CA ASP A 237 13.19 38.07 -10.69
C ASP A 237 13.66 38.28 -9.23
N PRO A 238 14.40 37.31 -8.64
CA PRO A 238 14.83 37.40 -7.24
C PRO A 238 15.81 38.55 -6.98
N GLN A 239 16.48 39.07 -8.03
CA GLN A 239 17.43 40.17 -7.93
C GLN A 239 16.83 41.53 -8.34
N ASN A 240 15.54 41.58 -8.67
CA ASN A 240 14.83 42.78 -9.09
C ASN A 240 15.55 43.56 -10.20
N ARG A 241 16.04 42.85 -11.22
CA ARG A 241 16.76 43.41 -12.38
C ARG A 241 15.85 44.20 -13.32
N GLY A 242 14.54 43.98 -13.24
CA GLY A 242 13.52 44.68 -14.03
C GLY A 242 13.06 43.91 -15.26
N VAL A 243 12.09 44.49 -15.98
CA VAL A 243 11.43 43.90 -17.16
C VAL A 243 12.45 43.56 -18.26
N ASP A 244 12.33 42.37 -18.84
CA ASP A 244 13.20 41.80 -19.88
C ASP A 244 14.68 41.62 -19.47
N LYS A 245 14.97 41.74 -18.17
CA LYS A 245 16.28 41.47 -17.57
C LYS A 245 16.19 40.51 -16.39
N ALA A 246 14.99 39.99 -16.12
CA ALA A 246 14.76 39.07 -15.03
C ALA A 246 15.43 37.73 -15.32
N ILE A 247 15.82 37.01 -14.26
CA ILE A 247 16.38 35.66 -14.43
C ILE A 247 15.37 34.70 -15.08
N GLY A 248 14.07 34.97 -14.94
CA GLY A 248 12.98 34.24 -15.59
C GLY A 248 12.79 34.53 -17.08
N ASP A 249 13.37 35.60 -17.64
CA ASP A 249 13.32 35.91 -19.09
C ASP A 249 14.31 35.02 -19.86
N ILE A 250 14.06 33.70 -19.87
CA ILE A 250 14.97 32.68 -20.40
C ILE A 250 15.12 32.77 -21.92
N ASP A 251 14.01 32.94 -22.64
CA ASP A 251 13.97 33.04 -24.11
C ASP A 251 14.94 34.10 -24.67
N SER A 252 15.04 35.25 -24.01
CA SER A 252 15.97 36.34 -24.39
C SER A 252 17.45 35.93 -24.31
N ARG A 253 17.78 34.93 -23.49
CA ARG A 253 19.15 34.47 -23.25
C ARG A 253 19.51 33.23 -24.05
N VAL A 254 18.64 32.22 -24.07
CA VAL A 254 18.93 30.92 -24.70
C VAL A 254 18.18 30.68 -26.01
N GLY A 255 17.28 31.58 -26.39
CA GLY A 255 16.50 31.50 -27.63
C GLY A 255 15.09 30.91 -27.44
N PRO A 256 14.28 30.91 -28.52
CA PRO A 256 12.92 30.41 -28.51
C PRO A 256 12.86 28.88 -28.37
N LEU A 257 11.74 28.39 -27.85
CA LEU A 257 11.47 26.97 -27.67
C LEU A 257 10.77 26.39 -28.91
N ARG A 258 11.32 25.34 -29.53
CA ARG A 258 10.64 24.62 -30.61
C ARG A 258 9.74 23.51 -30.07
N ILE A 259 8.53 23.40 -30.60
CA ILE A 259 7.56 22.35 -30.25
C ILE A 259 7.18 21.61 -31.53
N SER A 260 7.27 20.27 -31.51
CA SER A 260 6.94 19.45 -32.68
C SER A 260 5.44 19.50 -32.98
N THR A 261 5.08 19.71 -34.26
CA THR A 261 3.69 19.73 -34.72
C THR A 261 3.11 18.32 -34.89
N ASN A 262 3.96 17.33 -35.20
CA ASN A 262 3.60 15.93 -35.33
C ASN A 262 4.72 15.02 -34.81
N SER A 263 4.52 14.45 -33.62
CA SER A 263 5.50 13.61 -32.93
C SER A 263 5.77 12.25 -33.60
N GLN A 264 4.86 11.79 -34.48
CA GLN A 264 5.07 10.55 -35.25
C GLN A 264 5.96 10.78 -36.48
N ARG A 265 6.00 12.00 -37.03
CA ARG A 265 6.88 12.33 -38.16
C ARG A 265 8.30 12.65 -37.69
N ARG A 266 8.43 13.62 -36.79
CA ARG A 266 9.74 14.11 -36.34
C ARG A 266 9.68 14.70 -34.93
N LYS A 267 10.64 14.33 -34.10
CA LYS A 267 10.84 14.89 -32.75
C LYS A 267 11.95 15.93 -32.79
N PHE A 268 11.81 17.00 -32.01
CA PHE A 268 12.78 18.10 -31.94
C PHE A 268 13.29 18.27 -30.49
N PRO A 269 14.04 17.29 -29.96
CA PRO A 269 14.69 17.46 -28.67
C PRO A 269 15.72 18.59 -28.76
N GLN A 270 15.78 19.44 -27.73
CA GLN A 270 16.68 20.59 -27.68
C GLN A 270 17.43 20.62 -26.34
N LEU A 271 18.66 21.11 -26.38
CA LEU A 271 19.48 21.37 -25.20
C LEU A 271 19.95 22.82 -25.20
N PHE A 272 19.65 23.53 -24.11
CA PHE A 272 20.11 24.88 -23.86
C PHE A 272 21.12 24.88 -22.71
N ASN A 273 22.09 25.79 -22.74
CA ASN A 273 23.03 26.05 -21.65
C ASN A 273 22.78 27.47 -21.12
N ASP A 274 22.48 27.60 -19.83
CA ASP A 274 22.32 28.88 -19.15
C ASP A 274 23.29 28.97 -17.97
N ARG A 275 24.20 29.94 -18.01
CA ARG A 275 25.21 30.17 -16.96
C ARG A 275 24.73 31.07 -15.83
N GLN A 276 23.55 31.69 -15.98
CA GLN A 276 22.99 32.62 -15.00
C GLN A 276 21.86 32.00 -14.19
N LEU A 277 21.13 31.04 -14.77
CA LEU A 277 20.02 30.40 -14.09
C LEU A 277 20.52 29.51 -12.94
N VAL A 278 20.17 29.88 -11.72
CA VAL A 278 20.41 29.08 -10.51
C VAL A 278 19.06 28.78 -9.87
N LEU A 279 18.66 27.51 -9.87
CA LEU A 279 17.46 27.07 -9.17
C LEU A 279 17.87 26.46 -7.84
N LEU A 280 17.74 27.21 -6.74
CA LEU A 280 18.07 26.64 -5.44
C LEU A 280 17.00 25.62 -5.04
N PRO A 281 17.35 24.49 -4.41
CA PRO A 281 16.34 23.56 -3.88
C PRO A 281 15.32 24.25 -2.96
N SER A 282 15.72 25.28 -2.21
CA SER A 282 14.81 26.10 -1.40
C SER A 282 13.75 26.84 -2.21
N ASP A 283 14.05 27.24 -3.45
CA ASP A 283 13.09 27.93 -4.33
C ASP A 283 12.04 26.96 -4.88
N LEU A 284 12.37 25.67 -4.96
CA LEU A 284 11.48 24.61 -5.44
C LEU A 284 10.65 24.01 -4.30
N TYR A 285 11.23 23.86 -3.10
CA TYR A 285 10.59 23.22 -1.94
C TYR A 285 10.00 24.18 -0.91
N GLY A 286 10.45 25.43 -0.85
CA GLY A 286 10.08 26.38 0.20
C GLY A 286 8.59 26.71 0.24
N PRO A 287 8.09 27.24 1.38
CA PRO A 287 6.72 27.79 1.48
C PRO A 287 6.54 29.09 0.67
N SER A 288 7.61 29.56 0.02
CA SER A 288 7.64 30.69 -0.91
C SER A 288 6.91 30.42 -2.22
N ARG A 289 6.84 31.46 -3.06
CA ARG A 289 6.25 31.45 -4.41
C ARG A 289 6.75 30.25 -5.23
N LYS A 290 5.84 29.56 -5.93
CA LYS A 290 6.16 28.39 -6.76
C LYS A 290 6.55 28.80 -8.17
N LEU A 291 7.57 28.15 -8.74
CA LEU A 291 8.07 28.42 -10.09
C LEU A 291 7.30 27.63 -11.17
N TYR A 292 6.97 28.28 -12.28
CA TYR A 292 6.30 27.69 -13.44
C TYR A 292 7.02 28.09 -14.72
N VAL A 293 7.18 27.16 -15.66
CA VAL A 293 7.50 27.50 -17.05
C VAL A 293 6.21 27.88 -17.76
N VAL A 294 6.22 29.00 -18.47
CA VAL A 294 5.11 29.48 -19.30
C VAL A 294 5.58 29.52 -20.75
N VAL A 295 4.80 28.91 -21.63
CA VAL A 295 4.99 28.91 -23.08
C VAL A 295 3.91 29.81 -23.68
N PHE A 296 4.32 30.76 -24.52
CA PHE A 296 3.41 31.74 -25.13
C PHE A 296 2.85 31.26 -26.46
N ASP A 297 1.66 31.74 -26.83
CA ASP A 297 1.08 31.48 -28.15
C ASP A 297 1.88 32.22 -29.23
N PRO A 298 2.24 31.57 -30.35
CA PRO A 298 3.10 32.17 -31.37
C PRO A 298 2.37 33.23 -32.20
N SER A 299 1.03 33.18 -32.25
CA SER A 299 0.19 34.16 -32.94
C SER A 299 -0.30 35.28 -32.04
N HIS A 300 -0.41 35.02 -30.73
CA HIS A 300 -0.86 35.98 -29.72
C HIS A 300 0.15 36.04 -28.56
N PRO A 301 1.23 36.83 -28.69
CA PRO A 301 2.36 36.82 -27.74
C PRO A 301 1.99 37.28 -26.32
N ASP A 302 0.83 37.93 -26.13
CA ASP A 302 0.31 38.31 -24.80
C ASP A 302 -0.46 37.17 -24.10
N THR A 303 -0.62 36.01 -24.76
CA THR A 303 -1.41 34.89 -24.24
C THR A 303 -0.56 33.67 -23.94
N PHE A 304 -0.87 32.99 -22.84
CA PHE A 304 -0.22 31.75 -22.47
C PHE A 304 -0.81 30.59 -23.29
N LEU A 305 0.03 29.87 -24.00
CA LEU A 305 -0.34 28.60 -24.64
C LEU A 305 -0.48 27.50 -23.59
N ALA A 306 0.51 27.38 -22.71
CA ALA A 306 0.57 26.36 -21.68
C ALA A 306 1.52 26.78 -20.54
N CYS A 307 1.35 26.17 -19.37
CA CYS A 307 2.29 26.33 -18.28
C CYS A 307 2.48 25.01 -17.52
N ALA A 308 3.64 24.85 -16.89
CA ALA A 308 3.97 23.69 -16.08
C ALA A 308 4.81 24.10 -14.87
N LYS A 309 4.46 23.59 -13.69
CA LYS A 309 5.22 23.81 -12.46
C LYS A 309 6.59 23.13 -12.54
N ILE A 310 7.64 23.85 -12.16
CA ILE A 310 8.99 23.31 -12.03
C ILE A 310 9.07 22.58 -10.69
N ARG A 311 9.31 21.26 -10.74
CA ARG A 311 9.40 20.40 -9.55
C ARG A 311 10.78 19.82 -9.46
N HIS A 312 11.41 19.90 -8.29
CA HIS A 312 12.67 19.20 -8.07
C HIS A 312 12.44 17.69 -8.16
N HIS A 313 13.23 17.02 -8.98
CA HIS A 313 13.20 15.58 -9.17
C HIS A 313 14.06 14.93 -8.10
N LYS A 314 13.45 14.22 -7.15
CA LYS A 314 14.19 13.52 -6.10
C LYS A 314 14.82 12.23 -6.65
N PRO A 315 15.99 11.81 -6.16
CA PRO A 315 16.50 10.46 -6.40
C PRO A 315 15.52 9.40 -5.92
N LEU A 316 15.23 8.42 -6.77
CA LEU A 316 14.40 7.27 -6.40
C LEU A 316 15.26 6.27 -5.63
N THR A 317 14.80 5.89 -4.45
CA THR A 317 15.40 4.82 -3.64
C THR A 317 14.37 3.72 -3.42
N ALA A 318 14.71 2.50 -3.83
CA ALA A 318 13.88 1.32 -3.60
C ALA A 318 14.66 0.29 -2.79
N ARG A 319 13.97 -0.49 -1.96
CA ARG A 319 14.57 -1.55 -1.15
C ARG A 319 13.72 -2.81 -1.23
N ALA A 320 14.36 -3.95 -1.28
CA ALA A 320 13.74 -5.23 -1.00
C ALA A 320 14.40 -5.84 0.24
N LEU A 321 13.61 -6.06 1.28
CA LEU A 321 14.04 -6.75 2.49
C LEU A 321 13.67 -8.22 2.34
N VAL A 322 14.64 -9.10 2.54
CA VAL A 322 14.44 -10.55 2.51
C VAL A 322 14.72 -11.09 3.89
N ASP A 323 13.73 -11.75 4.47
CA ASP A 323 13.83 -12.40 5.77
C ASP A 323 13.05 -13.72 5.70
N GLY A 324 13.74 -14.80 5.35
CA GLY A 324 13.13 -16.09 5.09
C GLY A 324 14.14 -17.23 4.92
N GLY A 325 13.75 -18.47 5.24
CA GLY A 325 14.57 -19.65 4.99
C GLY A 325 15.94 -19.67 5.68
N GLY A 326 16.10 -18.97 6.81
CA GLY A 326 17.36 -18.86 7.56
C GLY A 326 18.33 -17.78 7.04
N MET A 327 17.91 -16.95 6.08
CA MET A 327 18.68 -15.80 5.59
C MET A 327 17.99 -14.48 5.95
N ARG A 328 18.79 -13.42 6.11
CA ARG A 328 18.31 -12.05 6.31
C ARG A 328 19.21 -11.08 5.55
N GLY A 329 18.60 -10.09 4.90
CA GLY A 329 19.34 -9.03 4.22
C GLY A 329 18.46 -8.02 3.52
N GLU A 330 19.10 -7.01 2.95
CA GLU A 330 18.44 -6.04 2.08
C GLU A 330 19.24 -5.80 0.80
N VAL A 331 18.53 -5.53 -0.28
CA VAL A 331 19.12 -4.91 -1.48
C VAL A 331 18.45 -3.55 -1.69
N ARG A 332 19.28 -2.53 -1.93
CA ARG A 332 18.87 -1.15 -2.16
C ARG A 332 19.21 -0.75 -3.59
N PHE A 333 18.20 -0.31 -4.33
CA PHE A 333 18.34 0.27 -5.66
C PHE A 333 18.23 1.78 -5.57
N THR A 334 19.11 2.53 -6.21
CA THR A 334 19.09 3.99 -6.24
C THR A 334 19.29 4.49 -7.65
N GLN A 335 18.33 5.24 -8.18
CA GLN A 335 18.44 5.91 -9.47
C GLN A 335 18.26 7.40 -9.25
N ARG A 336 19.31 8.18 -9.51
CA ARG A 336 19.32 9.63 -9.25
C ARG A 336 18.40 10.37 -10.22
N SER A 337 18.47 10.02 -11.49
CA SER A 337 17.65 10.57 -12.56
C SER A 337 17.41 9.53 -13.66
N ARG A 338 16.53 9.84 -14.62
CA ARG A 338 16.32 8.98 -15.79
C ARG A 338 17.52 8.95 -16.74
N PHE A 339 18.44 9.90 -16.57
CA PHE A 339 19.63 10.07 -17.40
C PHE A 339 20.87 9.38 -16.81
N GLU A 340 20.69 8.61 -15.74
CA GLU A 340 21.77 7.91 -15.04
C GLU A 340 21.46 6.43 -14.81
N PRO A 341 22.50 5.57 -14.73
CA PRO A 341 22.36 4.17 -14.36
C PRO A 341 21.79 3.98 -12.94
N THR A 342 21.29 2.78 -12.68
CA THR A 342 20.80 2.39 -11.35
C THR A 342 21.93 1.81 -10.52
N TRP A 343 22.11 2.34 -9.32
CA TRP A 343 23.04 1.83 -8.32
C TRP A 343 22.39 0.78 -7.44
N ILE A 344 23.13 -0.26 -7.09
CA ILE A 344 22.65 -1.43 -6.36
C ILE A 344 23.59 -1.66 -5.18
N HIS A 345 23.04 -1.65 -3.98
CA HIS A 345 23.79 -1.95 -2.76
C HIS A 345 23.13 -3.14 -2.07
N ALA A 346 23.83 -4.27 -2.02
CA ALA A 346 23.32 -5.52 -1.49
C ALA A 346 24.09 -5.93 -0.23
N ASN A 347 23.36 -6.37 0.80
CA ASN A 347 23.93 -6.97 1.99
C ASN A 347 23.02 -8.12 2.46
N PHE A 348 23.53 -9.34 2.38
CA PHE A 348 22.84 -10.54 2.80
C PHE A 348 23.74 -11.38 3.70
N ALA A 349 23.15 -12.04 4.68
CA ALA A 349 23.84 -12.95 5.58
C ALA A 349 22.91 -14.05 6.06
N SER A 350 23.48 -15.05 6.73
CA SER A 350 22.71 -15.98 7.56
C SER A 350 22.08 -15.23 8.75
N THR A 351 20.95 -15.71 9.26
CA THR A 351 20.27 -15.05 10.39
C THR A 351 21.08 -15.07 11.69
N ALA A 352 21.92 -16.08 11.89
CA ALA A 352 22.86 -16.16 13.00
C ALA A 352 24.05 -15.19 12.84
N ASN A 353 24.37 -14.81 11.60
CA ASN A 353 25.49 -13.96 11.22
C ASN A 353 26.85 -14.42 11.82
N ASP A 354 27.02 -15.72 11.98
CA ASP A 354 28.30 -16.33 12.34
C ASP A 354 29.06 -16.74 11.06
N THR A 355 30.37 -16.95 11.20
CA THR A 355 31.24 -17.32 10.06
C THR A 355 30.76 -18.60 9.38
N PHE A 356 30.37 -19.62 10.17
CA PHE A 356 29.91 -20.89 9.63
C PHE A 356 28.57 -20.78 8.88
N GLY A 357 27.58 -20.08 9.43
CA GLY A 357 26.30 -19.85 8.79
C GLY A 357 26.44 -19.03 7.52
N ASN A 358 27.28 -18.01 7.52
CA ASN A 358 27.56 -17.17 6.35
C ASN A 358 28.29 -17.94 5.25
N GLU A 359 29.24 -18.82 5.60
CA GLU A 359 29.88 -19.73 4.62
C GLU A 359 28.87 -20.70 3.99
N ASN A 360 27.95 -21.26 4.78
CA ASN A 360 26.92 -22.17 4.26
C ASN A 360 25.93 -21.42 3.36
N TYR A 361 25.52 -20.22 3.78
CA TYR A 361 24.72 -19.33 2.96
C TYR A 361 25.38 -19.10 1.60
N ALA A 362 26.65 -18.66 1.58
CA ALA A 362 27.37 -18.38 0.35
C ALA A 362 27.57 -19.61 -0.55
N LYS A 363 27.62 -20.84 0.02
CA LYS A 363 27.68 -22.10 -0.75
C LYS A 363 26.33 -22.48 -1.38
N ASP A 364 25.22 -22.10 -0.75
CA ASP A 364 23.88 -22.55 -1.17
C ASP A 364 23.18 -21.56 -2.11
N VAL A 365 23.54 -20.27 -2.07
CA VAL A 365 23.04 -19.27 -3.00
C VAL A 365 23.43 -19.63 -4.44
N ALA A 366 22.42 -19.71 -5.31
CA ALA A 366 22.60 -19.95 -6.74
C ALA A 366 22.52 -18.67 -7.56
N SER A 367 21.50 -17.84 -7.35
CA SER A 367 21.33 -16.59 -8.08
C SER A 367 20.39 -15.60 -7.39
N PHE A 368 20.44 -14.34 -7.80
CA PHE A 368 19.55 -13.26 -7.39
C PHE A 368 18.77 -12.76 -8.60
N ARG A 369 17.44 -12.68 -8.48
CA ARG A 369 16.55 -12.36 -9.59
C ARG A 369 15.44 -11.41 -9.18
N VAL A 370 15.03 -10.53 -10.09
CA VAL A 370 13.77 -9.79 -10.02
C VAL A 370 12.76 -10.47 -10.93
N ASN A 371 11.63 -10.85 -10.37
CA ASN A 371 10.58 -11.55 -11.09
C ASN A 371 9.51 -10.58 -11.59
N GLN A 372 8.71 -11.01 -12.56
CA GLN A 372 7.76 -10.13 -13.24
C GLN A 372 6.59 -9.65 -12.38
N LEU A 373 6.14 -10.40 -11.38
CA LEU A 373 4.94 -10.05 -10.61
C LEU A 373 5.26 -9.77 -9.14
N PRO A 374 4.43 -8.96 -8.45
CA PRO A 374 4.41 -8.96 -7.00
C PRO A 374 3.98 -10.35 -6.48
N LEU A 375 4.37 -10.66 -5.26
CA LEU A 375 3.91 -11.86 -4.54
C LEU A 375 2.39 -11.88 -4.48
N GLN A 376 1.78 -13.06 -4.61
CA GLN A 376 0.33 -13.19 -4.58
C GLN A 376 -0.23 -12.79 -3.20
N ALA A 377 -1.21 -11.91 -3.23
CA ALA A 377 -1.95 -11.49 -2.05
C ALA A 377 -2.66 -12.70 -1.40
N TYR A 378 -2.57 -12.84 -0.08
CA TYR A 378 -3.27 -13.89 0.68
C TYR A 378 -2.90 -15.33 0.32
N ALA A 379 -1.80 -15.57 -0.40
CA ALA A 379 -1.30 -16.91 -0.60
C ALA A 379 -0.83 -17.47 0.76
N ALA A 380 -1.34 -18.64 1.13
CA ALA A 380 -0.75 -19.42 2.20
C ALA A 380 0.75 -19.60 1.89
N PRO A 381 1.64 -19.60 2.91
CA PRO A 381 3.07 -19.88 2.72
C PRO A 381 3.28 -21.36 2.42
N ASN A 382 2.85 -21.77 1.24
CA ASN A 382 3.35 -22.98 0.62
C ASN A 382 4.86 -22.72 0.33
N PRO A 383 5.75 -23.73 0.32
CA PRO A 383 7.05 -23.64 -0.36
C PRO A 383 6.99 -22.89 -1.71
N ASP A 384 5.82 -22.91 -2.37
CA ASP A 384 5.55 -22.22 -3.62
C ASP A 384 5.25 -20.70 -3.50
N TYR A 385 5.30 -20.09 -2.30
CA TYR A 385 4.94 -18.67 -2.13
C TYR A 385 5.79 -17.74 -3.01
N CYS A 386 7.10 -17.94 -3.03
CA CYS A 386 7.99 -17.17 -3.90
C CYS A 386 7.76 -17.47 -5.39
N HIS A 387 7.23 -18.65 -5.75
CA HIS A 387 6.89 -19.00 -7.13
C HIS A 387 5.70 -18.19 -7.68
N THR A 388 4.86 -17.63 -6.80
CA THR A 388 3.73 -16.79 -7.22
C THR A 388 4.15 -15.51 -7.95
N SER A 389 5.41 -15.10 -7.81
CA SER A 389 5.98 -13.93 -8.49
C SER A 389 6.25 -14.14 -9.99
N GLY A 390 6.07 -15.36 -10.50
CA GLY A 390 6.31 -15.71 -11.90
C GLY A 390 7.80 -15.80 -12.25
N ASP A 391 8.09 -15.77 -13.55
CA ASP A 391 9.46 -15.90 -14.06
C ASP A 391 10.29 -14.62 -13.91
N THR A 392 11.58 -14.71 -14.19
CA THR A 392 12.51 -13.55 -14.24
C THR A 392 11.96 -12.47 -15.17
N PHE A 393 11.97 -11.22 -14.72
CA PHE A 393 11.48 -10.10 -15.51
C PHE A 393 12.30 -9.91 -16.80
N ASN A 394 11.70 -10.22 -17.94
CA ASN A 394 12.36 -10.26 -19.26
C ASN A 394 11.53 -9.56 -20.36
N PRO A 395 11.28 -8.24 -20.27
CA PRO A 395 10.48 -7.52 -21.28
C PRO A 395 11.14 -7.47 -22.67
N VAL A 396 12.46 -7.69 -22.77
CA VAL A 396 13.21 -7.74 -24.05
C VAL A 396 13.10 -9.12 -24.71
N ASN A 397 12.53 -10.12 -24.03
CA ASN A 397 12.43 -11.50 -24.51
C ASN A 397 13.80 -12.10 -24.91
N VAL A 398 14.82 -11.88 -24.08
CA VAL A 398 16.14 -12.51 -24.27
C VAL A 398 15.97 -14.03 -24.25
N ALA A 399 16.47 -14.71 -25.30
CA ALA A 399 16.35 -16.15 -25.43
C ALA A 399 17.30 -16.90 -24.48
N GLN A 400 16.83 -17.97 -23.85
CA GLN A 400 17.63 -18.71 -22.86
C GLN A 400 18.96 -19.24 -23.44
N GLN A 401 19.01 -19.64 -24.72
CA GLN A 401 20.23 -20.15 -25.34
C GLN A 401 21.28 -19.07 -25.62
N SER A 402 20.88 -17.78 -25.67
CA SER A 402 21.79 -16.66 -25.90
C SER A 402 22.35 -16.05 -24.63
N ILE A 403 21.89 -16.49 -23.45
CA ILE A 403 22.35 -15.95 -22.17
C ILE A 403 23.74 -16.51 -21.85
N PRO A 404 24.79 -15.67 -21.76
CA PRO A 404 26.12 -16.13 -21.39
C PRO A 404 26.18 -16.52 -19.90
N PRO A 405 27.21 -17.29 -19.46
CA PRO A 405 27.40 -17.60 -18.05
C PRO A 405 27.48 -16.33 -17.18
N ALA A 406 27.06 -16.40 -15.92
CA ALA A 406 26.97 -15.22 -15.05
C ALA A 406 28.30 -14.45 -14.93
N GLY A 407 28.26 -13.14 -15.12
CA GLY A 407 29.42 -12.24 -15.08
C GLY A 407 30.23 -12.18 -16.38
N TYR A 408 30.03 -13.10 -17.34
CA TYR A 408 30.82 -13.18 -18.57
C TYR A 408 30.27 -12.38 -19.76
N GLY A 409 28.98 -12.01 -19.74
CA GLY A 409 28.35 -11.16 -20.76
C GLY A 409 28.10 -9.73 -20.30
N THR A 410 27.80 -8.81 -21.21
CA THR A 410 27.35 -7.46 -20.88
C THR A 410 25.89 -7.43 -20.39
N GLN A 411 25.55 -6.39 -19.63
CA GLN A 411 24.24 -6.23 -18.98
C GLN A 411 23.03 -6.30 -19.93
N ASP A 412 23.17 -5.94 -21.21
CA ASP A 412 22.14 -6.04 -22.24
C ASP A 412 21.82 -7.48 -22.67
N GLN A 413 22.71 -8.43 -22.40
CA GLN A 413 22.61 -9.82 -22.85
C GLN A 413 21.81 -10.71 -21.89
N TYR A 414 21.43 -10.16 -20.74
CA TYR A 414 20.67 -10.85 -19.71
C TYR A 414 19.25 -10.26 -19.62
N PRO A 415 18.26 -11.06 -19.20
CA PRO A 415 16.97 -10.53 -18.77
C PRO A 415 17.15 -9.37 -17.79
N ILE A 416 16.27 -8.36 -17.85
CA ILE A 416 16.37 -7.18 -16.97
C ILE A 416 16.46 -7.58 -15.49
N GLY A 417 15.69 -8.59 -15.09
CA GLY A 417 15.66 -9.08 -13.72
C GLY A 417 16.79 -10.02 -13.32
N ASP A 418 17.69 -10.46 -14.22
CA ASP A 418 18.78 -11.38 -13.85
C ASP A 418 19.99 -10.62 -13.27
N LEU A 419 19.99 -10.39 -11.96
CA LEU A 419 21.02 -9.59 -11.29
C LEU A 419 22.34 -10.37 -11.15
N SER A 420 22.28 -11.67 -10.83
CA SER A 420 23.49 -12.49 -10.76
C SER A 420 24.19 -12.58 -12.11
N GLY A 421 23.43 -12.80 -13.19
CA GLY A 421 23.97 -12.81 -14.54
C GLY A 421 24.73 -11.54 -14.88
N LYS A 422 24.17 -10.38 -14.51
CA LYS A 422 24.68 -9.06 -14.86
C LYS A 422 25.81 -8.52 -13.98
N LEU A 423 25.87 -8.89 -12.70
CA LEU A 423 26.67 -8.18 -11.69
C LEU A 423 27.81 -9.03 -11.10
N MET A 424 27.75 -10.35 -11.23
CA MET A 424 28.77 -11.24 -10.67
C MET A 424 30.16 -10.89 -11.22
N ASN A 425 31.15 -10.78 -10.32
CA ASN A 425 32.55 -10.42 -10.62
C ASN A 425 32.80 -9.05 -11.27
N ARG A 426 31.82 -8.12 -11.28
CA ARG A 426 31.90 -6.81 -11.96
C ARG A 426 32.06 -5.62 -11.01
N ASN A 427 32.84 -5.80 -9.95
CA ASN A 427 32.91 -4.88 -8.80
C ASN A 427 34.34 -4.51 -8.36
N LYS A 428 35.35 -4.63 -9.24
CA LYS A 428 36.78 -4.46 -8.89
C LYS A 428 37.16 -3.12 -8.23
N LYS A 429 36.35 -2.07 -8.39
CA LYS A 429 36.62 -0.71 -7.86
C LYS A 429 35.79 -0.31 -6.64
N GLU A 430 34.74 -1.04 -6.34
CA GLU A 430 33.76 -0.66 -5.32
C GLU A 430 33.92 -1.54 -4.07
N PRO A 431 33.61 -1.02 -2.87
CA PRO A 431 33.79 -1.77 -1.64
C PRO A 431 32.89 -3.02 -1.62
N HIS A 432 33.50 -4.18 -1.40
CA HIS A 432 32.82 -5.46 -1.30
C HIS A 432 33.47 -6.36 -0.25
N SER A 433 32.68 -7.19 0.41
CA SER A 433 33.16 -8.17 1.38
C SER A 433 32.35 -9.47 1.25
N PRO A 434 32.58 -10.26 0.17
CA PRO A 434 31.93 -11.55 0.02
C PRO A 434 32.43 -12.53 1.08
N PHE A 435 31.59 -13.46 1.51
CA PHE A 435 32.02 -14.51 2.45
C PHE A 435 32.94 -15.54 1.78
N LEU A 436 32.70 -15.83 0.49
CA LEU A 436 33.50 -16.77 -0.31
C LEU A 436 33.90 -16.13 -1.66
N PRO A 437 35.12 -15.56 -1.76
CA PRO A 437 35.60 -14.92 -2.98
C PRO A 437 35.72 -15.91 -4.15
N GLY A 438 35.21 -15.53 -5.33
CA GLY A 438 35.42 -16.25 -6.60
C GLY A 438 34.71 -17.60 -6.75
N GLN A 439 33.98 -18.07 -5.73
CA GLN A 439 33.27 -19.35 -5.74
C GLN A 439 31.77 -19.24 -5.43
N SER A 440 31.33 -18.14 -4.82
CA SER A 440 29.92 -17.90 -4.50
C SER A 440 29.24 -17.06 -5.58
N ALA A 441 27.94 -17.30 -5.79
CA ALA A 441 27.07 -16.42 -6.56
C ALA A 441 26.55 -15.24 -5.72
N GLU A 442 27.22 -14.95 -4.60
CA GLU A 442 26.81 -13.96 -3.61
C GLU A 442 26.85 -12.53 -4.18
N LEU A 443 25.80 -11.74 -3.91
CA LEU A 443 25.72 -10.34 -4.24
C LEU A 443 25.94 -9.52 -2.96
N SER A 444 27.16 -9.03 -2.75
CA SER A 444 27.55 -8.25 -1.57
C SER A 444 28.40 -7.05 -1.98
N GLY A 445 27.95 -5.85 -1.60
CA GLY A 445 28.63 -4.59 -1.91
C GLY A 445 27.86 -3.69 -2.87
N LEU A 446 28.57 -2.74 -3.47
CA LEU A 446 28.03 -1.71 -4.36
C LEU A 446 28.29 -2.04 -5.84
N TYR A 447 27.26 -1.89 -6.66
CA TYR A 447 27.26 -2.15 -8.10
C TYR A 447 26.46 -1.07 -8.85
N TRP A 448 26.59 -1.04 -10.17
CA TRP A 448 25.76 -0.24 -11.07
C TRP A 448 25.23 -1.08 -12.25
N ASP A 449 24.03 -0.77 -12.72
CA ASP A 449 23.37 -1.44 -13.85
C ASP A 449 22.75 -0.39 -14.80
N THR A 450 23.12 -0.50 -16.08
CA THR A 450 22.66 0.37 -17.18
C THR A 450 21.37 -0.12 -17.84
N PHE A 451 20.85 -1.29 -17.47
CA PHE A 451 19.64 -1.91 -18.00
C PHE A 451 18.67 -2.33 -16.87
N LEU A 452 18.63 -1.57 -15.78
CA LEU A 452 17.74 -1.81 -14.63
C LEU A 452 16.98 -0.53 -14.20
N PRO A 453 16.01 -0.06 -14.99
CA PRO A 453 15.32 1.21 -14.69
C PRO A 453 14.46 1.13 -13.42
N LEU A 454 14.42 2.21 -12.63
CA LEU A 454 13.49 2.37 -11.50
C LEU A 454 12.23 3.19 -11.88
N GLN A 455 12.19 3.73 -13.08
CA GLN A 455 11.06 4.51 -13.59
C GLN A 455 10.82 4.20 -15.06
N GLY A 456 9.62 4.52 -15.55
CA GLY A 456 9.15 4.17 -16.87
C GLY A 456 8.49 2.80 -16.95
N PRO A 457 8.02 2.40 -18.14
CA PRO A 457 7.17 1.22 -18.33
C PRO A 457 7.83 -0.10 -17.93
N ASN A 458 9.16 -0.15 -17.97
CA ASN A 458 9.96 -1.34 -17.63
C ASN A 458 10.56 -1.27 -16.22
N SER A 459 10.03 -0.42 -15.34
CA SER A 459 10.50 -0.29 -13.96
C SER A 459 10.41 -1.62 -13.19
N ILE A 460 11.40 -1.85 -12.31
CA ILE A 460 11.42 -2.97 -11.36
C ILE A 460 10.67 -2.69 -10.04
N LEU A 461 10.17 -1.47 -9.85
CA LEU A 461 9.41 -1.11 -8.63
C LEU A 461 8.17 -2.00 -8.47
N TYR A 462 7.81 -2.30 -7.22
CA TYR A 462 6.69 -3.17 -6.82
C TYR A 462 6.76 -4.62 -7.29
N ARG A 463 7.82 -5.01 -8.03
CA ARG A 463 8.09 -6.41 -8.39
C ARG A 463 8.75 -7.15 -7.22
N THR A 464 8.92 -8.45 -7.39
CA THR A 464 9.51 -9.32 -6.36
C THR A 464 11.00 -9.52 -6.61
N PHE A 465 11.81 -9.30 -5.59
CA PHE A 465 13.19 -9.76 -5.54
C PHE A 465 13.24 -11.16 -4.92
N THR A 466 13.98 -12.07 -5.54
CA THR A 466 14.09 -13.47 -5.12
C THR A 466 15.55 -13.91 -5.04
N VAL A 467 15.86 -14.68 -4.00
CA VAL A 467 17.12 -15.39 -3.81
C VAL A 467 16.88 -16.85 -4.16
N GLN A 468 17.64 -17.38 -5.10
CA GLN A 468 17.58 -18.78 -5.54
C GLN A 468 18.64 -19.59 -4.81
N ARG A 469 18.34 -20.86 -4.51
CA ARG A 469 19.28 -21.83 -3.94
C ARG A 469 19.54 -22.99 -4.89
N TYR A 470 20.73 -23.57 -4.78
CA TYR A 470 21.06 -24.81 -5.47
C TYR A 470 20.26 -25.97 -4.88
N ASN A 471 19.49 -26.63 -5.73
CA ASN A 471 18.85 -27.89 -5.43
C ASN A 471 19.76 -29.04 -5.82
N ARG A 472 20.36 -29.68 -4.81
CA ARG A 472 21.34 -30.78 -4.96
C ARG A 472 20.74 -32.16 -4.66
N THR A 473 19.40 -32.30 -4.71
CA THR A 473 18.75 -33.61 -4.47
C THR A 473 19.21 -34.70 -5.45
N GLN A 474 19.59 -34.31 -6.67
CA GLN A 474 20.21 -35.19 -7.65
C GLN A 474 21.63 -34.67 -7.96
N PRO A 475 22.71 -35.37 -7.54
CA PRO A 475 24.08 -34.90 -7.75
C PRO A 475 24.47 -34.72 -9.23
N THR A 476 23.79 -35.42 -10.15
CA THR A 476 24.03 -35.36 -11.59
C THR A 476 23.28 -34.23 -12.29
N ASN A 477 22.28 -33.61 -11.64
CA ASN A 477 21.46 -32.55 -12.22
C ASN A 477 21.10 -31.51 -11.14
N ILE A 478 22.03 -30.58 -10.90
CA ILE A 478 21.82 -29.48 -9.96
C ILE A 478 20.89 -28.46 -10.61
N THR A 479 19.75 -28.20 -9.97
CA THR A 479 18.74 -27.21 -10.44
C THR A 479 18.68 -26.01 -9.50
N GLU A 480 18.01 -24.94 -9.89
CA GLU A 480 17.73 -23.79 -9.02
C GLU A 480 16.29 -23.83 -8.51
N MET A 481 16.07 -23.41 -7.27
CA MET A 481 14.73 -23.19 -6.73
C MET A 481 14.69 -21.91 -5.87
N PRO A 482 13.55 -21.21 -5.79
CA PRO A 482 13.38 -20.08 -4.89
C PRO A 482 13.67 -20.48 -3.44
N TRP A 483 14.46 -19.65 -2.75
CA TRP A 483 14.81 -19.84 -1.36
C TRP A 483 14.09 -18.83 -0.47
N ALA A 484 14.21 -17.54 -0.78
CA ALA A 484 13.53 -16.46 -0.08
C ALA A 484 13.20 -15.32 -1.05
N CYS A 485 12.23 -14.48 -0.69
CA CYS A 485 11.75 -13.41 -1.55
C CYS A 485 11.26 -12.20 -0.74
N GLY A 486 11.20 -11.04 -1.40
CA GLY A 486 10.68 -9.79 -0.84
C GLY A 486 10.24 -8.82 -1.93
N THR A 487 9.26 -7.98 -1.62
CA THR A 487 8.75 -6.95 -2.55
C THR A 487 9.72 -5.76 -2.63
N ILE A 488 9.97 -5.25 -3.83
CA ILE A 488 10.74 -4.02 -4.05
C ILE A 488 9.83 -2.81 -3.78
N ALA A 489 10.01 -2.17 -2.62
CA ALA A 489 9.21 -1.03 -2.19
C ALA A 489 10.02 0.28 -2.22
N LEU A 490 9.33 1.42 -2.37
CA LEU A 490 9.93 2.75 -2.34
C LEU A 490 10.22 3.23 -0.92
N TYR A 491 11.39 3.85 -0.72
CA TYR A 491 11.84 4.42 0.54
C TYR A 491 12.29 5.87 0.36
N GLU A 492 12.12 6.67 1.42
CA GLU A 492 12.68 8.03 1.45
C GLU A 492 14.21 7.97 1.33
N THR A 493 14.79 8.88 0.54
CA THR A 493 16.23 8.96 0.33
C THR A 493 16.95 9.11 1.68
N ASN A 494 17.93 8.25 1.94
CA ASN A 494 18.72 8.21 3.19
C ASN A 494 17.92 8.00 4.48
N ARG A 495 16.69 7.47 4.39
CA ARG A 495 15.84 7.21 5.56
C ARG A 495 15.29 5.78 5.57
N PRO A 496 14.96 5.23 6.75
CA PRO A 496 14.39 3.89 6.88
C PRO A 496 12.88 3.84 6.62
N TYR A 497 12.25 4.97 6.29
CA TYR A 497 10.80 5.08 6.12
C TYR A 497 10.39 4.78 4.68
N GLN A 498 9.35 3.96 4.53
CA GLN A 498 8.71 3.74 3.23
C GLN A 498 8.02 5.02 2.75
N VAL A 499 8.08 5.28 1.46
CA VAL A 499 7.29 6.36 0.85
C VAL A 499 5.80 6.02 1.01
N PRO A 500 4.97 6.95 1.50
CA PRO A 500 3.52 6.74 1.54
C PRO A 500 2.95 6.56 0.12
N ILE A 501 2.17 5.50 -0.08
CA ILE A 501 1.54 5.16 -1.36
C ILE A 501 0.03 5.40 -1.26
N LEU A 502 -0.51 6.13 -2.22
CA LEU A 502 -1.94 6.18 -2.48
C LEU A 502 -2.31 4.94 -3.32
N SER A 503 -3.25 4.15 -2.84
CA SER A 503 -3.75 2.97 -3.54
C SER A 503 -5.23 3.14 -3.89
N ALA A 504 -5.60 2.71 -5.09
CA ALA A 504 -6.99 2.61 -5.54
C ALA A 504 -7.27 1.18 -5.99
N GLN A 505 -8.50 0.71 -5.79
CA GLN A 505 -8.93 -0.63 -6.11
C GLN A 505 -10.13 -0.60 -7.05
N VAL A 506 -10.13 -1.51 -8.01
CA VAL A 506 -11.31 -1.89 -8.79
C VAL A 506 -11.66 -3.33 -8.43
N LEU A 507 -12.91 -3.55 -8.04
CA LEU A 507 -13.40 -4.85 -7.64
C LEU A 507 -14.51 -5.30 -8.59
N PHE A 508 -14.22 -6.28 -9.42
CA PHE A 508 -15.23 -6.92 -10.26
C PHE A 508 -15.93 -8.01 -9.47
N ARG A 509 -17.26 -8.02 -9.58
CA ARG A 509 -18.13 -8.97 -8.85
C ARG A 509 -19.02 -9.78 -9.79
N TYR A 510 -19.31 -9.24 -10.97
CA TYR A 510 -20.13 -9.87 -12.00
C TYR A 510 -19.91 -9.16 -13.37
N PRO A 511 -19.98 -9.86 -14.52
CA PRO A 511 -20.04 -11.33 -14.70
C PRO A 511 -18.69 -12.01 -14.46
N ILE A 512 -17.62 -11.21 -14.31
CA ILE A 512 -16.30 -11.67 -13.91
C ILE A 512 -16.05 -11.26 -12.47
N VAL A 513 -15.21 -12.00 -11.78
CA VAL A 513 -14.69 -11.64 -10.47
C VAL A 513 -13.20 -11.40 -10.56
N GLY A 514 -12.73 -10.43 -9.79
CA GLY A 514 -11.33 -10.09 -9.80
C GLY A 514 -11.04 -8.72 -9.24
N ARG A 515 -9.75 -8.44 -9.13
CA ARG A 515 -9.25 -7.22 -8.50
C ARG A 515 -8.13 -6.61 -9.31
N ILE A 516 -8.21 -5.29 -9.48
CA ILE A 516 -7.14 -4.45 -10.00
C ILE A 516 -6.74 -3.46 -8.90
N LEU A 517 -5.45 -3.30 -8.67
CA LEU A 517 -4.92 -2.23 -7.82
C LEU A 517 -4.13 -1.23 -8.65
N PHE A 518 -4.32 0.05 -8.37
CA PHE A 518 -3.50 1.15 -8.86
C PHE A 518 -2.70 1.70 -7.68
N ARG A 519 -1.41 1.91 -7.86
CA ARG A 519 -0.50 2.36 -6.79
C ARG A 519 0.39 3.48 -7.29
N GLN A 520 0.35 4.61 -6.59
CA GLN A 520 1.15 5.80 -6.90
C GLN A 520 1.65 6.44 -5.60
N PRO A 521 2.87 6.99 -5.55
CA PRO A 521 3.31 7.80 -4.41
C PRO A 521 2.27 8.87 -4.04
N LYS A 522 1.99 8.98 -2.74
CA LYS A 522 0.97 9.89 -2.23
C LYS A 522 1.40 11.34 -2.49
N ASP A 523 0.45 12.18 -2.89
CA ASP A 523 0.65 13.60 -3.17
C ASP A 523 1.60 13.91 -4.36
N GLU A 524 1.97 12.90 -5.17
CA GLU A 524 2.80 13.03 -6.37
C GLU A 524 2.09 12.48 -7.63
N PRO A 525 1.06 13.18 -8.17
CA PRO A 525 0.27 12.70 -9.31
C PRO A 525 1.06 12.51 -10.62
N TRP A 526 2.27 13.06 -10.72
CA TRP A 526 3.17 12.92 -11.88
C TRP A 526 4.08 11.67 -11.79
N ALA A 527 4.10 10.97 -10.66
CA ALA A 527 4.89 9.76 -10.51
C ALA A 527 4.26 8.58 -11.25
N ASP A 528 5.08 7.59 -11.58
CA ASP A 528 4.61 6.37 -12.24
C ASP A 528 3.55 5.65 -11.40
N THR A 529 2.50 5.17 -12.07
CA THR A 529 1.43 4.40 -11.46
C THR A 529 1.57 2.93 -11.85
N ALA A 530 1.73 2.08 -10.85
CA ALA A 530 1.69 0.64 -11.03
C ALA A 530 0.25 0.13 -11.07
N VAL A 531 -0.08 -0.67 -12.08
CA VAL A 531 -1.39 -1.32 -12.25
C VAL A 531 -1.21 -2.82 -12.09
N ILE A 532 -1.78 -3.39 -11.04
CA ILE A 532 -1.62 -4.80 -10.65
C ILE A 532 -2.96 -5.52 -10.82
N PHE A 533 -2.99 -6.55 -11.66
CA PHE A 533 -4.12 -7.45 -11.83
C PHE A 533 -3.87 -8.72 -11.01
N GLU A 534 -4.76 -9.04 -10.07
CA GLU A 534 -4.57 -10.20 -9.18
C GLU A 534 -5.18 -11.49 -9.70
N TYR A 535 -6.40 -11.43 -10.18
CA TYR A 535 -7.01 -12.50 -10.95
C TYR A 535 -8.25 -11.95 -11.63
N LEU A 536 -8.58 -12.49 -12.80
CA LEU A 536 -9.84 -12.27 -13.48
C LEU A 536 -10.40 -13.64 -13.85
N ILE A 537 -11.57 -13.98 -13.29
CA ILE A 537 -12.22 -15.28 -13.49
C ILE A 537 -13.66 -15.06 -13.90
N HIS A 538 -14.16 -15.83 -14.85
CA HIS A 538 -15.58 -15.84 -15.18
C HIS A 538 -16.41 -16.37 -14.00
N ALA A 539 -17.39 -15.58 -13.55
CA ALA A 539 -18.11 -15.80 -12.30
C ALA A 539 -19.57 -16.25 -12.49
N ASP A 540 -20.13 -16.08 -13.68
CA ASP A 540 -21.53 -16.44 -13.96
C ASP A 540 -21.74 -17.93 -14.20
N GLY A 541 -20.68 -18.70 -14.45
CA GLY A 541 -20.73 -20.14 -14.72
C GLY A 541 -21.02 -20.49 -16.19
N SER A 542 -21.15 -19.50 -17.08
CA SER A 542 -21.44 -19.71 -18.51
C SER A 542 -20.22 -20.17 -19.30
N THR A 543 -19.02 -19.79 -18.86
CA THR A 543 -17.75 -20.08 -19.52
C THR A 543 -16.76 -20.68 -18.54
N ILE A 544 -16.43 -21.96 -18.75
CA ILE A 544 -15.40 -22.70 -17.98
C ILE A 544 -14.03 -22.63 -18.68
N ASN A 545 -14.01 -22.20 -19.95
CA ASN A 545 -12.80 -22.03 -20.74
C ASN A 545 -12.21 -20.63 -20.56
N ASN A 546 -10.88 -20.54 -20.75
CA ASN A 546 -10.16 -19.29 -20.74
C ASN A 546 -10.53 -18.45 -21.98
N THR A 547 -10.60 -17.14 -21.81
CA THR A 547 -10.80 -16.17 -22.89
C THR A 547 -9.64 -15.19 -22.92
N ALA A 548 -9.32 -14.67 -24.11
CA ALA A 548 -8.10 -13.88 -24.34
C ALA A 548 -8.40 -12.65 -25.20
N ASN A 549 -7.42 -11.74 -25.27
CA ASN A 549 -7.46 -10.53 -26.09
C ASN A 549 -8.59 -9.55 -25.69
N HIS A 550 -8.89 -9.46 -24.40
CA HIS A 550 -9.86 -8.50 -23.89
C HIS A 550 -9.26 -7.09 -23.84
N ARG A 551 -9.88 -6.16 -24.57
CA ARG A 551 -9.61 -4.73 -24.39
C ARG A 551 -10.16 -4.28 -23.04
N TRP A 552 -9.56 -3.24 -22.51
CA TRP A 552 -9.94 -2.54 -21.29
C TRP A 552 -9.58 -1.05 -21.38
N ALA A 553 -10.42 -0.22 -20.75
CA ALA A 553 -10.25 1.22 -20.72
C ALA A 553 -10.84 1.84 -19.45
N ILE A 554 -10.39 3.04 -19.09
CA ILE A 554 -11.04 3.89 -18.09
C ILE A 554 -12.03 4.81 -18.78
N THR A 555 -13.22 4.94 -18.19
CA THR A 555 -14.36 5.70 -18.72
C THR A 555 -14.84 6.76 -17.72
N ASN A 556 -15.53 7.79 -18.21
CA ASN A 556 -15.81 9.03 -17.45
C ASN A 556 -16.64 8.85 -16.19
N GLU A 557 -17.67 8.02 -16.24
CA GLU A 557 -18.72 8.00 -15.21
C GLU A 557 -18.65 6.70 -14.38
N PRO A 558 -19.08 6.73 -13.11
CA PRO A 558 -19.26 5.51 -12.32
C PRO A 558 -20.29 4.57 -12.97
N PRO A 559 -20.22 3.25 -12.72
CA PRO A 559 -21.16 2.30 -13.31
C PRO A 559 -22.55 2.47 -12.68
N GLY A 560 -23.58 2.42 -13.52
CA GLY A 560 -24.97 2.49 -13.13
C GLY A 560 -25.50 1.13 -12.71
N LYS A 561 -26.81 0.92 -12.83
CA LYS A 561 -27.45 -0.41 -12.63
C LYS A 561 -27.59 -1.20 -13.94
N ASP A 562 -27.15 -0.63 -15.04
CA ASP A 562 -27.17 -1.19 -16.39
C ASP A 562 -26.15 -2.31 -16.58
N PHE A 563 -25.21 -2.52 -15.65
CA PHE A 563 -24.33 -3.69 -15.72
C PHE A 563 -25.10 -5.03 -15.65
N TYR A 564 -26.33 -5.03 -15.13
CA TYR A 564 -27.24 -6.17 -15.15
C TYR A 564 -28.02 -6.31 -16.47
N ASP A 565 -28.12 -5.25 -17.27
CA ASP A 565 -28.73 -5.30 -18.59
C ASP A 565 -27.77 -6.04 -19.53
N TRP A 566 -28.18 -7.23 -19.99
CA TRP A 566 -27.36 -8.03 -20.90
C TRP A 566 -27.13 -7.32 -22.24
N GLN A 567 -28.05 -6.47 -22.71
CA GLN A 567 -27.93 -5.82 -24.02
C GLN A 567 -27.19 -4.48 -23.97
N ASN A 568 -27.36 -3.72 -22.88
CA ASN A 568 -26.76 -2.39 -22.69
C ASN A 568 -25.79 -2.35 -21.52
N ARG A 569 -24.99 -3.42 -21.36
CA ARG A 569 -24.10 -3.56 -20.22
C ARG A 569 -23.10 -2.42 -20.15
N CYS A 570 -23.01 -1.78 -18.98
CA CYS A 570 -22.00 -0.77 -18.67
C CYS A 570 -21.99 0.46 -19.59
N VAL A 571 -23.06 0.73 -20.34
CA VAL A 571 -23.19 1.90 -21.21
C VAL A 571 -23.19 3.20 -20.40
N SER A 572 -23.69 3.18 -19.17
CA SER A 572 -23.77 4.34 -18.28
C SER A 572 -22.42 4.94 -17.93
N THR A 573 -21.32 4.17 -18.03
CA THR A 573 -19.98 4.68 -17.70
C THR A 573 -19.47 5.70 -18.71
N GLY A 574 -20.17 5.84 -19.85
CA GLY A 574 -19.87 6.84 -20.86
C GLY A 574 -18.66 6.49 -21.73
N PRO A 575 -18.07 7.49 -22.40
CA PRO A 575 -16.92 7.30 -23.28
C PRO A 575 -15.60 7.14 -22.51
N VAL A 576 -14.55 6.74 -23.23
CA VAL A 576 -13.17 6.65 -22.71
C VAL A 576 -12.71 8.00 -22.17
N TYR A 577 -12.07 7.97 -20.99
CA TYR A 577 -11.64 9.15 -20.27
C TYR A 577 -10.59 9.95 -21.06
N ASN A 578 -10.88 11.23 -21.29
CA ASN A 578 -10.06 12.13 -22.11
C ASN A 578 -10.00 13.56 -21.55
N PRO A 579 -9.41 13.76 -20.35
CA PRO A 579 -9.35 15.08 -19.70
C PRO A 579 -8.54 16.10 -20.53
N PHE A 580 -7.50 15.64 -21.23
CA PHE A 580 -6.61 16.50 -22.03
C PHE A 580 -7.11 16.77 -23.45
N LYS A 581 -8.33 16.30 -23.78
CA LYS A 581 -8.98 16.49 -25.09
C LYS A 581 -8.06 16.13 -26.26
N ALA A 582 -7.30 15.03 -26.13
CA ALA A 582 -6.51 14.44 -27.20
C ALA A 582 -7.42 14.21 -28.41
N ALA A 583 -7.09 14.83 -29.54
CA ALA A 583 -7.99 14.90 -30.70
C ALA A 583 -7.91 13.62 -31.55
N ALA A 584 -9.04 13.20 -32.09
CA ALA A 584 -9.04 12.29 -33.24
C ALA A 584 -8.65 13.08 -34.49
N LEU A 585 -7.64 12.61 -35.23
CA LEU A 585 -7.58 12.86 -36.67
C LEU A 585 -8.91 12.35 -37.25
N MET A 586 -9.61 13.17 -38.04
CA MET A 586 -10.91 12.80 -38.59
C MET A 586 -10.83 11.46 -39.35
N GLY A 587 -11.60 10.45 -38.90
CA GLY A 587 -11.80 9.19 -39.62
C GLY A 587 -11.15 7.96 -38.96
N LYS A 588 -11.92 7.24 -38.14
CA LYS A 588 -11.85 5.79 -37.83
C LYS A 588 -10.50 5.02 -37.68
N GLN A 589 -9.36 5.65 -37.43
CA GLN A 589 -8.08 4.95 -37.18
C GLN A 589 -7.43 5.35 -35.85
N TRP A 590 -8.21 5.36 -34.76
CA TRP A 590 -7.68 5.66 -33.43
C TRP A 590 -6.61 4.66 -32.97
N GLU A 591 -6.76 3.39 -33.38
CA GLU A 591 -5.82 2.29 -33.08
C GLU A 591 -4.44 2.44 -33.76
N GLU A 592 -4.34 3.18 -34.86
CA GLU A 592 -3.06 3.38 -35.57
C GLU A 592 -2.22 4.51 -34.95
N ILE A 593 -2.86 5.46 -34.27
CA ILE A 593 -2.20 6.66 -33.72
C ILE A 593 -1.78 6.46 -32.27
N CYS A 594 -2.61 5.79 -31.46
CA CYS A 594 -2.30 5.51 -30.06
C CYS A 594 -1.63 4.14 -29.96
N THR A 595 -0.32 4.12 -29.77
CA THR A 595 0.46 2.90 -29.54
C THR A 595 1.33 3.03 -28.30
N GLY A 596 1.91 1.92 -27.81
CA GLY A 596 2.88 1.95 -26.73
C GLY A 596 4.09 2.88 -26.99
N GLN A 597 4.45 3.12 -28.25
CA GLN A 597 5.54 4.03 -28.64
C GLN A 597 5.11 5.50 -28.79
N SER A 598 3.81 5.77 -28.82
CA SER A 598 3.20 7.09 -29.04
C SER A 598 2.17 7.43 -27.94
N HIS A 599 2.46 6.98 -26.72
CA HIS A 599 1.60 7.13 -25.55
C HIS A 599 1.14 8.58 -25.24
N GLU A 600 1.89 9.58 -25.69
CA GLU A 600 1.61 11.00 -25.47
C GLU A 600 0.42 11.53 -26.29
N LEU A 601 0.02 10.80 -27.35
CA LEU A 601 -1.12 11.14 -28.19
C LEU A 601 -2.41 10.38 -27.79
N CYS A 602 -2.29 9.47 -26.83
CA CYS A 602 -3.38 8.63 -26.37
C CYS A 602 -4.35 9.38 -25.44
N ARG A 603 -5.61 8.92 -25.45
CA ARG A 603 -6.58 9.28 -24.41
C ARG A 603 -6.10 8.67 -23.11
N LEU A 604 -6.25 9.42 -22.03
CA LEU A 604 -5.84 8.97 -20.69
C LEU A 604 -6.52 7.67 -20.25
N GLY A 605 -7.72 7.39 -20.74
CA GLY A 605 -8.43 6.14 -20.45
C GLY A 605 -8.14 4.99 -21.40
N ASP A 606 -7.43 5.20 -22.52
CA ASP A 606 -7.16 4.15 -23.50
C ASP A 606 -5.92 3.35 -23.09
N LEU A 607 -6.13 2.33 -22.28
CA LEU A 607 -5.06 1.54 -21.65
C LEU A 607 -4.70 0.30 -22.45
N SER A 608 -5.61 -0.28 -23.23
CA SER A 608 -5.31 -1.45 -24.07
C SER A 608 -4.21 -1.18 -25.08
N ASN A 609 -4.30 -0.04 -25.75
CA ASN A 609 -3.34 0.35 -26.79
C ASN A 609 -1.98 0.76 -26.21
N ARG A 610 -1.95 1.26 -24.96
CA ARG A 610 -0.72 1.67 -24.28
C ARG A 610 -0.03 0.55 -23.51
N LEU A 611 -0.80 -0.29 -22.82
CA LEU A 611 -0.30 -1.28 -21.86
C LEU A 611 -0.50 -2.72 -22.33
N GLY A 612 -1.40 -2.97 -23.29
CA GLY A 612 -1.69 -4.30 -23.83
C GLY A 612 -3.04 -4.87 -23.37
N LEU A 613 -3.36 -6.06 -23.89
CA LEU A 613 -4.62 -6.76 -23.71
C LEU A 613 -4.63 -7.68 -22.47
N LEU A 614 -5.83 -8.01 -22.01
CA LEU A 614 -6.07 -8.88 -20.85
C LEU A 614 -6.58 -10.25 -21.25
N ASP A 615 -6.25 -11.24 -20.42
CA ASP A 615 -6.75 -12.60 -20.52
C ASP A 615 -7.54 -12.92 -19.25
N ILE A 616 -8.66 -13.65 -19.40
CA ILE A 616 -9.59 -13.97 -18.31
C ILE A 616 -9.65 -15.48 -18.18
N ALA A 617 -9.47 -15.98 -16.97
CA ALA A 617 -9.51 -17.39 -16.68
C ALA A 617 -10.94 -17.93 -16.60
N GLY A 618 -11.12 -19.16 -17.07
CA GLY A 618 -12.39 -19.88 -16.92
C GLY A 618 -12.54 -20.54 -15.54
N ASN A 619 -11.42 -20.79 -14.84
CA ASN A 619 -11.39 -21.43 -13.52
C ASN A 619 -10.27 -20.86 -12.64
N LYS A 620 -10.35 -21.12 -11.33
CA LYS A 620 -9.37 -20.62 -10.36
C LYS A 620 -7.95 -21.18 -10.52
N GLY A 621 -7.80 -22.41 -11.00
CA GLY A 621 -6.50 -23.09 -11.13
C GLY A 621 -5.59 -22.41 -12.16
N GLU A 622 -6.16 -21.91 -13.24
CA GLU A 622 -5.44 -21.19 -14.28
C GLU A 622 -5.28 -19.68 -13.99
N ALA A 623 -6.10 -19.13 -13.09
CA ALA A 623 -6.20 -17.69 -12.86
C ALA A 623 -4.85 -17.01 -12.57
N SER A 624 -4.07 -17.58 -11.65
CA SER A 624 -2.76 -17.03 -11.29
C SER A 624 -1.77 -17.03 -12.46
N ARG A 625 -1.91 -17.96 -13.42
CA ARG A 625 -0.97 -18.12 -14.54
C ARG A 625 -1.28 -17.18 -15.70
N ILE A 626 -2.55 -16.97 -16.04
CA ILE A 626 -2.95 -16.22 -17.25
C ILE A 626 -3.46 -14.81 -16.97
N SER A 627 -4.13 -14.59 -15.84
CA SER A 627 -4.83 -13.32 -15.59
C SER A 627 -4.01 -12.35 -14.73
N ARG A 628 -3.01 -12.84 -14.00
CA ARG A 628 -2.07 -11.97 -13.27
C ARG A 628 -1.15 -11.23 -14.22
N LYS A 629 -1.22 -9.91 -14.19
CA LYS A 629 -0.37 -9.01 -14.98
C LYS A 629 -0.04 -7.77 -14.16
N MET A 630 1.09 -7.15 -14.46
CA MET A 630 1.49 -5.89 -13.87
C MET A 630 1.99 -4.94 -14.95
N PHE A 631 1.47 -3.72 -14.96
CA PHE A 631 1.89 -2.65 -15.85
C PHE A 631 2.36 -1.43 -15.05
N VAL A 632 3.15 -0.59 -15.69
CA VAL A 632 3.56 0.72 -15.16
C VAL A 632 3.22 1.76 -16.21
N ASP A 633 2.41 2.76 -15.84
CA ASP A 633 2.04 3.88 -16.71
C ASP A 633 2.47 5.21 -16.08
N GLN A 634 3.07 6.08 -16.88
CA GLN A 634 3.64 7.36 -16.43
C GLN A 634 2.60 8.50 -16.40
N ASN A 635 1.43 8.27 -16.99
CA ASN A 635 0.38 9.24 -17.24
C ASN A 635 -0.95 8.73 -16.67
N LEU A 636 -0.96 8.15 -15.47
CA LEU A 636 -2.19 7.62 -14.86
C LEU A 636 -2.42 8.13 -13.43
N PRO A 637 -2.70 9.43 -13.23
CA PRO A 637 -2.73 10.05 -11.91
C PRO A 637 -3.88 9.52 -11.04
N LEU A 638 -3.57 9.23 -9.77
CA LEU A 638 -4.55 8.89 -8.73
C LEU A 638 -5.03 10.11 -7.94
N SER A 639 -4.37 11.25 -8.08
CA SER A 639 -4.73 12.52 -7.43
C SER A 639 -4.68 13.68 -8.43
N GLY A 640 -5.11 14.88 -8.01
CA GLY A 640 -5.16 16.06 -8.87
C GLY A 640 -6.41 16.12 -9.78
N SER A 641 -6.44 17.14 -10.64
CA SER A 641 -7.58 17.49 -11.52
C SER A 641 -7.97 16.37 -12.50
N SER A 642 -6.97 15.64 -13.00
CA SER A 642 -7.14 14.55 -13.96
C SER A 642 -7.22 13.16 -13.30
N SER A 643 -7.41 13.08 -11.98
CA SER A 643 -7.47 11.80 -11.25
C SER A 643 -8.45 10.80 -11.87
N ILE A 644 -8.06 9.51 -11.88
CA ILE A 644 -8.93 8.40 -12.28
C ILE A 644 -9.79 7.86 -11.13
N ILE A 645 -9.63 8.33 -9.90
CA ILE A 645 -10.48 7.90 -8.77
C ILE A 645 -11.93 8.36 -9.01
N GLY A 646 -12.90 7.47 -8.75
CA GLY A 646 -14.32 7.69 -9.02
C GLY A 646 -14.75 7.42 -10.47
N ARG A 647 -13.80 7.19 -11.38
CA ARG A 647 -14.04 6.74 -12.76
C ARG A 647 -14.25 5.23 -12.81
N SER A 648 -14.60 4.68 -13.98
CA SER A 648 -14.84 3.24 -14.13
C SER A 648 -13.83 2.57 -15.04
N VAL A 649 -13.37 1.38 -14.66
CA VAL A 649 -12.71 0.46 -15.59
C VAL A 649 -13.78 -0.36 -16.29
N VAL A 650 -13.72 -0.43 -17.61
CA VAL A 650 -14.55 -1.29 -18.45
C VAL A 650 -13.65 -2.31 -19.13
N ILE A 651 -14.02 -3.59 -19.03
CA ILE A 651 -13.44 -4.68 -19.80
C ILE A 651 -14.40 -5.00 -20.94
N PHE A 652 -13.84 -5.08 -22.15
CA PHE A 652 -14.53 -5.37 -23.38
C PHE A 652 -14.30 -6.83 -23.79
N ASP A 653 -15.23 -7.36 -24.56
CA ASP A 653 -15.17 -8.67 -25.16
C ASP A 653 -15.74 -8.57 -26.58
N ASP A 654 -14.82 -8.37 -27.52
CA ASP A 654 -15.09 -8.20 -28.96
C ASP A 654 -15.48 -9.52 -29.63
N ASN A 655 -15.13 -10.64 -29.01
CA ASN A 655 -15.46 -11.99 -29.48
C ASN A 655 -16.80 -12.49 -28.91
N GLY A 656 -17.43 -11.71 -28.04
CA GLY A 656 -18.70 -12.06 -27.41
C GLY A 656 -19.91 -11.98 -28.34
N PRO A 657 -21.09 -12.41 -27.86
CA PRO A 657 -22.32 -12.36 -28.65
C PRO A 657 -22.68 -10.93 -29.07
N LYS A 658 -22.89 -10.69 -30.38
CA LYS A 658 -23.21 -9.35 -30.92
C LYS A 658 -24.39 -8.66 -30.23
N ALA A 659 -25.38 -9.43 -29.78
CA ALA A 659 -26.56 -8.92 -29.07
C ALA A 659 -26.26 -8.37 -27.66
N ARG A 660 -25.15 -8.76 -27.03
CA ARG A 660 -24.69 -8.24 -25.73
C ARG A 660 -24.01 -6.87 -25.86
N GLY A 661 -23.53 -6.54 -27.06
CA GLY A 661 -22.56 -5.46 -27.26
C GLY A 661 -21.15 -5.85 -26.80
N GLU A 662 -20.21 -4.92 -26.95
CA GLU A 662 -18.77 -5.15 -26.69
C GLU A 662 -18.39 -5.10 -25.20
N ARG A 663 -19.18 -4.50 -24.31
CA ARG A 663 -18.80 -4.29 -22.89
C ARG A 663 -19.12 -5.52 -22.02
N LEU A 664 -18.09 -6.19 -21.50
CA LEU A 664 -18.23 -7.42 -20.70
C LEU A 664 -18.52 -7.12 -19.22
N ALA A 665 -17.74 -6.23 -18.62
CA ALA A 665 -17.78 -5.93 -17.19
C ALA A 665 -17.33 -4.50 -16.92
N CYS A 666 -17.85 -3.89 -15.87
CA CYS A 666 -17.39 -2.58 -15.40
C CYS A 666 -17.42 -2.51 -13.88
N SER A 667 -16.51 -1.72 -13.32
CA SER A 667 -16.50 -1.40 -11.89
C SER A 667 -15.79 -0.08 -11.64
N VAL A 668 -16.12 0.57 -10.52
CA VAL A 668 -15.59 1.87 -10.13
C VAL A 668 -14.18 1.73 -9.54
N ILE A 669 -13.34 2.72 -9.80
CA ILE A 669 -12.03 2.91 -9.16
C ILE A 669 -12.27 3.61 -7.83
N GLY A 670 -12.27 2.85 -6.73
CA GLY A 670 -12.42 3.36 -5.37
C GLY A 670 -11.09 3.46 -4.63
N GLY A 671 -11.03 4.20 -3.52
CA GLY A 671 -9.84 4.22 -2.67
C GLY A 671 -9.61 2.88 -1.98
N TYR A 672 -8.34 2.55 -1.74
CA TYR A 672 -7.92 1.38 -0.98
C TYR A 672 -6.93 1.79 0.11
N HIS A 673 -7.44 1.90 1.34
CA HIS A 673 -6.66 2.45 2.45
C HIS A 673 -5.80 1.41 3.14
N ARG A 674 -4.63 1.88 3.61
CA ARG A 674 -3.73 1.16 4.51
C ARG A 674 -4.45 0.63 5.75
N ARG A 675 -3.87 -0.38 6.40
CA ARG A 675 -4.32 -0.86 7.72
C ARG A 675 -3.36 -0.41 8.80
N LYS A 676 -3.94 -0.03 9.94
CA LYS A 676 -3.21 0.27 11.15
C LYS A 676 -3.85 -0.47 12.32
N ALA A 677 -3.04 -1.18 13.09
CA ALA A 677 -3.44 -1.81 14.34
C ALA A 677 -2.73 -1.11 15.51
N VAL A 678 -3.43 -0.91 16.63
CA VAL A 678 -2.90 -0.23 17.81
C VAL A 678 -3.28 -1.02 19.05
N ALA A 679 -2.28 -1.32 19.87
CA ALA A 679 -2.46 -1.76 21.24
C ALA A 679 -1.99 -0.65 22.19
N ARG A 680 -2.92 -0.11 22.99
CA ARG A 680 -2.65 0.97 23.97
C ARG A 680 -3.42 0.81 25.28
N ASP A 681 -4.47 -0.02 25.25
CA ASP A 681 -5.44 -0.18 26.31
C ASP A 681 -5.08 -1.43 27.13
N TRP A 682 -4.12 -1.25 28.04
CA TRP A 682 -3.55 -2.34 28.82
C TRP A 682 -4.45 -2.78 29.98
N TYR A 683 -4.55 -4.10 30.16
CA TYR A 683 -5.20 -4.80 31.27
C TYR A 683 -4.17 -5.64 32.01
N SER A 684 -4.40 -5.94 33.30
CA SER A 684 -3.54 -6.81 34.10
C SER A 684 -4.34 -7.92 34.80
N ASN A 685 -3.67 -9.00 35.18
CA ASN A 685 -4.26 -10.10 35.96
C ASN A 685 -4.17 -9.81 37.48
N GLY A 686 -4.86 -8.77 37.95
CA GLY A 686 -4.91 -8.40 39.39
C GLY A 686 -3.66 -7.71 39.95
N ASP A 687 -2.53 -7.74 39.24
CA ASP A 687 -1.33 -6.97 39.57
C ASP A 687 -1.50 -5.46 39.30
N PRO A 688 -0.72 -4.59 39.97
CA PRO A 688 -0.62 -3.18 39.60
C PRO A 688 -0.19 -3.02 38.15
N LEU A 689 -0.99 -2.30 37.36
CA LEU A 689 -0.71 -1.99 35.98
C LEU A 689 0.32 -0.85 35.90
N THR A 690 1.60 -1.19 35.68
CA THR A 690 2.67 -0.20 35.51
C THR A 690 3.02 0.08 34.05
N ILE A 691 2.69 -0.85 33.14
CA ILE A 691 2.95 -0.69 31.71
C ILE A 691 2.16 0.49 31.14
N LYS A 692 2.87 1.33 30.38
CA LYS A 692 2.33 2.48 29.64
C LYS A 692 2.92 2.48 28.23
N GLY A 693 2.31 3.27 27.36
CA GLY A 693 2.73 3.40 25.97
C GLY A 693 1.88 2.54 25.04
N LYS A 694 2.39 2.30 23.84
CA LYS A 694 1.63 1.72 22.74
C LYS A 694 2.50 0.87 21.84
N MET A 695 1.85 -0.06 21.15
CA MET A 695 2.40 -0.74 19.99
C MET A 695 1.53 -0.40 18.79
N GLU A 696 2.16 0.07 17.72
CA GLU A 696 1.49 0.41 16.46
C GLU A 696 2.04 -0.45 15.34
N MET A 697 1.15 -1.01 14.51
CA MET A 697 1.51 -1.74 13.30
C MET A 697 0.84 -1.04 12.12
N VAL A 698 1.60 -0.78 11.06
CA VAL A 698 1.08 -0.15 9.84
C VAL A 698 1.50 -0.97 8.63
N GLN A 699 0.54 -1.26 7.75
CA GLN A 699 0.78 -1.95 6.49
C GLN A 699 0.04 -1.20 5.37
N GLN A 700 0.78 -0.73 4.36
CA GLN A 700 0.23 0.12 3.29
C GLN A 700 -0.75 -0.65 2.38
N SER A 701 -0.36 -1.87 2.00
CA SER A 701 -1.19 -2.86 1.30
C SER A 701 -0.69 -4.26 1.65
N GLU A 702 -1.42 -5.28 1.23
CA GLU A 702 -1.06 -6.69 1.43
C GLU A 702 0.27 -7.12 0.78
N TYR A 703 0.84 -6.32 -0.13
CA TYR A 703 2.14 -6.61 -0.76
C TYR A 703 3.32 -5.98 -0.01
N ASP A 704 3.03 -5.06 0.91
CA ASP A 704 4.04 -4.34 1.66
C ASP A 704 4.32 -5.03 2.99
N LEU A 705 5.52 -4.79 3.51
CA LEU A 705 5.91 -5.21 4.85
C LEU A 705 5.08 -4.48 5.91
N THR A 706 4.89 -5.11 7.06
CA THR A 706 4.27 -4.47 8.22
C THR A 706 5.35 -3.75 9.02
N ASN A 707 5.25 -2.43 9.11
CA ASN A 707 6.08 -1.63 10.00
C ASN A 707 5.50 -1.69 11.40
N VAL A 708 6.33 -2.04 12.38
CA VAL A 708 5.93 -2.15 13.77
C VAL A 708 6.74 -1.16 14.60
N GLU A 709 6.06 -0.36 15.40
CA GLU A 709 6.62 0.60 16.34
C GLU A 709 6.15 0.22 17.75
N VAL A 710 7.11 0.03 18.66
CA VAL A 710 6.85 -0.37 20.04
C VAL A 710 7.40 0.72 20.96
N ASP A 711 6.56 1.29 21.81
CA ASP A 711 6.93 2.18 22.91
C ASP A 711 6.29 1.64 24.20
N PHE A 712 7.06 0.90 24.99
CA PHE A 712 6.63 0.39 26.29
C PHE A 712 7.43 1.05 27.40
N LYS A 713 6.73 1.50 28.45
CA LYS A 713 7.30 2.15 29.64
C LYS A 713 6.77 1.50 30.90
N GLY A 714 7.57 1.47 31.96
CA GLY A 714 7.17 0.91 33.25
C GLY A 714 7.11 -0.62 33.25
N LEU A 715 7.94 -1.26 32.42
CA LEU A 715 8.12 -2.70 32.40
C LEU A 715 8.84 -3.16 33.69
N ASP A 716 8.36 -4.26 34.30
CA ASP A 716 8.91 -4.82 35.55
C ASP A 716 8.97 -6.35 35.50
N LYS A 717 10.17 -6.91 35.67
CA LYS A 717 10.45 -8.36 35.69
C LYS A 717 9.83 -9.09 34.49
N ASN A 718 9.94 -8.49 33.31
CA ASN A 718 9.36 -8.88 32.03
C ASN A 718 10.15 -9.98 31.30
N SER A 719 9.49 -10.67 30.37
CA SER A 719 10.08 -11.65 29.44
C SER A 719 9.59 -11.42 28.01
N GLY A 720 8.77 -12.31 27.45
CA GLY A 720 8.28 -12.23 26.08
C GLY A 720 7.00 -11.41 25.92
N TYR A 721 6.69 -11.08 24.68
CA TYR A 721 5.45 -10.45 24.24
C TYR A 721 4.99 -11.07 22.92
N HIS A 722 3.70 -11.42 22.85
CA HIS A 722 3.16 -12.24 21.76
C HIS A 722 1.75 -11.79 21.38
N VAL A 723 1.36 -12.02 20.13
CA VAL A 723 -0.02 -11.92 19.67
C VAL A 723 -0.74 -13.25 19.96
N HIS A 724 -1.87 -13.17 20.63
CA HIS A 724 -2.71 -14.29 21.04
C HIS A 724 -3.97 -14.42 20.17
N ILE A 725 -4.71 -15.51 20.31
CA ILE A 725 -5.80 -15.85 19.38
C ILE A 725 -7.02 -14.93 19.51
N ALA A 726 -7.41 -14.51 20.72
CA ALA A 726 -8.68 -13.81 20.97
C ALA A 726 -8.50 -12.41 21.58
N PRO A 727 -9.46 -11.48 21.38
CA PRO A 727 -9.40 -10.14 21.98
C PRO A 727 -9.60 -10.18 23.50
N VAL A 728 -9.16 -9.14 24.20
CA VAL A 728 -9.25 -9.04 25.66
C VAL A 728 -10.70 -8.79 26.12
N GLU A 729 -11.15 -9.52 27.14
CA GLU A 729 -12.45 -9.30 27.81
C GLU A 729 -12.24 -8.47 29.08
N GLY A 730 -12.39 -7.14 28.97
CA GLY A 730 -12.02 -6.21 30.04
C GLY A 730 -12.90 -6.22 31.30
N ASP A 731 -14.05 -6.89 31.28
CA ASP A 731 -14.95 -7.06 32.43
C ASP A 731 -14.55 -8.21 33.36
N LEU A 732 -13.55 -9.02 32.97
CA LEU A 732 -12.98 -10.09 33.79
C LEU A 732 -11.94 -9.56 34.78
N GLU A 733 -11.81 -10.24 35.92
CA GLU A 733 -10.77 -9.95 36.94
C GLU A 733 -9.36 -10.34 36.45
N PHE A 734 -9.27 -11.42 35.66
CA PHE A 734 -8.03 -11.94 35.08
C PHE A 734 -8.12 -12.04 33.56
N PRO A 735 -8.15 -10.90 32.84
CA PRO A 735 -8.51 -10.83 31.43
C PRO A 735 -7.41 -11.36 30.49
N CYS A 736 -6.16 -11.49 30.96
CA CYS A 736 -5.02 -11.92 30.15
C CYS A 736 -4.71 -13.42 30.27
N GLU A 737 -5.48 -14.18 31.05
CA GLU A 737 -5.24 -15.62 31.28
C GLU A 737 -5.33 -16.49 30.00
N ASP A 738 -4.77 -17.69 30.07
CA ASP A 738 -4.86 -18.65 28.95
C ASP A 738 -6.30 -19.05 28.63
N SER A 739 -7.16 -19.13 29.64
CA SER A 739 -8.57 -19.43 29.44
C SER A 739 -9.36 -18.35 28.67
N THR A 740 -8.83 -17.11 28.58
CA THR A 740 -9.53 -15.97 27.98
C THR A 740 -8.97 -15.62 26.60
N VAL A 741 -7.66 -15.37 26.48
CA VAL A 741 -7.01 -14.96 25.21
C VAL A 741 -6.36 -16.14 24.47
N TYR A 742 -6.31 -17.33 25.10
CA TYR A 742 -5.77 -18.58 24.56
C TYR A 742 -4.26 -18.52 24.28
N GLY A 743 -3.73 -19.45 23.48
CA GLY A 743 -2.34 -19.50 23.07
C GLY A 743 -1.96 -18.45 22.03
N HIS A 744 -0.74 -18.57 21.49
CA HIS A 744 -0.21 -17.68 20.47
C HIS A 744 -0.96 -17.84 19.13
N TRP A 745 -0.97 -16.77 18.34
CA TRP A 745 -1.49 -16.80 16.99
C TRP A 745 -0.53 -17.55 16.06
N ASN A 746 -0.88 -18.79 15.73
CA ASN A 746 -0.06 -19.68 14.90
C ASN A 746 -0.93 -20.40 13.85
N PRO A 747 -1.50 -19.67 12.86
CA PRO A 747 -2.35 -20.27 11.82
C PRO A 747 -1.58 -21.18 10.85
N ARG A 748 -0.24 -21.13 10.89
CA ARG A 748 0.67 -21.87 10.02
C ARG A 748 1.29 -23.09 10.71
N GLU A 749 0.86 -23.39 11.93
CA GLU A 749 1.27 -24.56 12.72
C GLU A 749 2.81 -24.70 12.83
N VAL A 750 3.53 -23.59 12.94
CA VAL A 750 4.98 -23.58 13.16
C VAL A 750 5.27 -24.28 14.49
N ASP A 751 6.18 -25.27 14.49
CA ASP A 751 6.59 -25.98 15.70
C ASP A 751 7.55 -25.12 16.53
N PRO A 752 7.13 -24.57 17.70
CA PRO A 752 7.97 -23.67 18.49
C PRO A 752 9.24 -24.34 19.03
N LYS A 753 9.27 -25.68 19.07
CA LYS A 753 10.47 -26.43 19.52
C LYS A 753 11.58 -26.43 18.49
N ARG A 754 11.26 -26.17 17.21
CA ARG A 754 12.21 -26.08 16.10
C ARG A 754 12.61 -24.63 15.77
N SER A 755 11.89 -23.66 16.35
CA SER A 755 12.23 -22.25 16.19
C SER A 755 13.61 -21.94 16.75
N PRO A 756 14.45 -21.15 16.05
CA PRO A 756 15.74 -20.72 16.58
C PRO A 756 15.60 -19.87 17.84
N GLN A 757 16.70 -19.62 18.54
CA GLN A 757 16.66 -18.70 19.69
C GLN A 757 16.19 -17.29 19.29
N PRO A 758 15.59 -16.52 20.22
CA PRO A 758 15.07 -15.19 19.93
C PRO A 758 16.04 -14.29 19.14
N ALA A 759 15.54 -13.61 18.11
CA ALA A 759 16.24 -12.75 17.16
C ALA A 759 17.27 -13.43 16.23
N LEU A 760 17.55 -14.73 16.38
CA LEU A 760 18.55 -15.46 15.58
C LEU A 760 17.98 -16.22 14.39
N GLY A 761 16.66 -16.32 14.27
CA GLY A 761 15.97 -16.95 13.13
C GLY A 761 15.38 -15.93 12.16
N SER A 762 14.95 -16.41 11.00
CA SER A 762 14.12 -15.64 10.06
C SER A 762 12.65 -15.64 10.47
N THR A 763 11.88 -14.67 10.01
CA THR A 763 10.49 -14.41 10.41
C THR A 763 9.52 -15.58 10.13
N ASP A 764 9.81 -16.48 9.17
CA ASP A 764 9.04 -17.71 8.92
C ASP A 764 9.26 -18.81 9.95
N GLN A 765 10.40 -18.79 10.64
CA GLN A 765 10.77 -19.88 11.54
C GLN A 765 10.06 -19.76 12.90
N TYR A 766 9.29 -18.69 13.10
CA TYR A 766 8.52 -18.40 14.30
C TYR A 766 7.02 -18.38 14.00
N GLU A 767 6.23 -18.62 15.04
CA GLU A 767 4.78 -18.39 14.98
C GLU A 767 4.51 -16.93 14.56
N ILE A 768 3.42 -16.69 13.81
CA ILE A 768 3.09 -15.32 13.36
C ILE A 768 3.03 -14.35 14.55
N GLY A 769 2.43 -14.80 15.65
CA GLY A 769 2.28 -14.04 16.88
C GLY A 769 3.51 -14.00 17.79
N ASP A 770 4.60 -14.73 17.52
CA ASP A 770 5.78 -14.75 18.38
C ASP A 770 6.74 -13.59 18.05
N LEU A 771 6.41 -12.39 18.55
CA LEU A 771 7.21 -11.19 18.31
C LEU A 771 8.54 -11.21 19.08
N SER A 772 8.58 -11.85 20.24
CA SER A 772 9.81 -12.00 21.01
C SER A 772 10.81 -12.95 20.35
N GLY A 773 10.32 -14.05 19.78
CA GLY A 773 11.14 -14.94 18.96
C GLY A 773 11.72 -14.21 17.75
N LYS A 774 10.93 -13.38 17.06
CA LYS A 774 11.38 -12.65 15.86
C LYS A 774 12.33 -11.48 16.16
N PHE A 775 12.02 -10.65 17.16
CA PHE A 775 12.67 -9.33 17.35
C PHE A 775 13.40 -9.18 18.70
N GLY A 776 13.45 -10.24 19.50
CA GLY A 776 14.11 -10.26 20.81
C GLY A 776 13.13 -10.08 21.98
N THR A 777 13.55 -10.54 23.15
CA THR A 777 12.74 -10.51 24.38
C THR A 777 12.81 -9.14 25.05
N LEU A 778 11.90 -8.92 26.01
CA LEU A 778 11.92 -7.76 26.91
C LEU A 778 12.68 -8.10 28.20
N ASP A 779 13.71 -8.94 28.19
CA ASP A 779 14.41 -9.30 29.43
C ASP A 779 15.17 -8.10 30.03
N GLY A 780 14.87 -7.74 31.28
CA GLY A 780 15.67 -6.76 32.05
C GLY A 780 15.51 -5.28 31.63
N VAL A 781 14.59 -4.96 30.72
CA VAL A 781 14.33 -3.58 30.27
C VAL A 781 13.15 -2.96 31.01
N THR A 782 13.26 -1.69 31.42
CA THR A 782 12.18 -0.93 32.06
C THR A 782 11.43 -0.01 31.08
N MET A 783 12.14 0.40 30.02
CA MET A 783 11.63 1.11 28.85
C MET A 783 12.13 0.40 27.60
N TYR A 784 11.27 0.26 26.61
CA TYR A 784 11.58 -0.40 25.34
C TYR A 784 10.96 0.40 24.20
N GLU A 785 11.83 0.98 23.38
CA GLU A 785 11.45 1.75 22.19
C GLU A 785 12.19 1.17 20.99
N GLN A 786 11.45 0.56 20.07
CA GLN A 786 12.02 -0.11 18.90
C GLN A 786 11.08 -0.04 17.71
N ALA A 787 11.66 0.06 16.51
CA ALA A 787 10.96 -0.13 15.25
C ALA A 787 11.56 -1.32 14.49
N TYR A 788 10.70 -2.13 13.87
CA TYR A 788 11.11 -3.24 13.02
C TYR A 788 10.12 -3.48 11.87
N ASN A 789 10.59 -4.17 10.84
CA ASN A 789 9.81 -4.55 9.66
C ASN A 789 9.57 -6.06 9.67
N ASP A 790 8.33 -6.49 9.51
CA ASP A 790 7.97 -7.92 9.46
C ASP A 790 7.32 -8.25 8.10
N SER A 791 7.87 -9.26 7.41
CA SER A 791 7.34 -9.77 6.13
C SER A 791 6.21 -10.81 6.31
N ARG A 792 5.98 -11.27 7.55
CA ARG A 792 5.09 -12.39 7.92
C ARG A 792 4.07 -11.99 8.99
N LEU A 793 3.83 -10.70 9.22
CA LEU A 793 2.82 -10.19 10.16
C LEU A 793 1.70 -9.42 9.43
N PRO A 794 0.74 -10.11 8.81
CA PRO A 794 -0.26 -9.47 7.98
C PRO A 794 -1.31 -8.68 8.80
N LEU A 795 -1.72 -7.52 8.28
CA LEU A 795 -2.88 -6.76 8.75
C LEU A 795 -4.10 -6.91 7.82
N PHE A 796 -3.90 -7.47 6.64
CA PHE A 796 -4.96 -7.79 5.66
C PHE A 796 -5.25 -9.29 5.63
N GLY A 797 -6.46 -9.66 5.21
CA GLY A 797 -6.84 -11.03 4.90
C GLY A 797 -7.02 -11.95 6.11
N TYR A 798 -7.22 -13.23 5.84
CA TYR A 798 -7.68 -14.21 6.83
C TYR A 798 -6.67 -14.49 7.96
N GLU A 799 -5.37 -14.26 7.73
CA GLU A 799 -4.33 -14.41 8.76
C GLU A 799 -4.10 -13.15 9.62
N SER A 800 -4.89 -12.08 9.37
CA SER A 800 -4.71 -10.78 10.03
C SER A 800 -4.69 -10.88 11.56
N VAL A 801 -3.82 -10.07 12.17
CA VAL A 801 -3.72 -9.94 13.63
C VAL A 801 -4.70 -8.91 14.21
N ILE A 802 -5.44 -8.18 13.38
CA ILE A 802 -6.45 -7.21 13.85
C ILE A 802 -7.59 -7.96 14.57
N GLY A 803 -8.05 -7.40 15.69
CA GLY A 803 -9.10 -8.02 16.51
C GLY A 803 -8.62 -9.15 17.42
N ARG A 804 -7.31 -9.37 17.48
CA ARG A 804 -6.62 -10.26 18.42
C ARG A 804 -6.06 -9.47 19.60
N SER A 805 -5.21 -10.06 20.44
CA SER A 805 -4.59 -9.35 21.57
C SER A 805 -3.08 -9.51 21.63
N ILE A 806 -2.37 -8.49 22.10
CA ILE A 806 -0.98 -8.60 22.54
C ILE A 806 -0.96 -8.95 24.04
N VAL A 807 -0.07 -9.86 24.45
CA VAL A 807 0.19 -10.21 25.85
C VAL A 807 1.67 -10.03 26.15
N VAL A 808 1.99 -9.40 27.27
CA VAL A 808 3.34 -9.24 27.82
C VAL A 808 3.47 -10.15 29.05
N HIS A 809 4.55 -10.91 29.11
CA HIS A 809 4.84 -11.90 30.15
C HIS A 809 5.83 -11.36 31.18
N LYS A 810 5.74 -11.86 32.42
CA LYS A 810 6.82 -11.74 33.41
C LYS A 810 7.77 -12.94 33.31
N LYS A 811 9.04 -12.70 33.59
CA LYS A 811 10.10 -13.70 33.66
C LYS A 811 9.83 -14.80 34.67
N GLU A 812 9.25 -14.44 35.82
CA GLU A 812 8.87 -15.41 36.83
C GLU A 812 7.76 -16.32 36.30
N LYS A 813 8.09 -17.61 36.11
CA LYS A 813 7.17 -18.66 35.61
C LYS A 813 6.53 -18.36 34.25
N GLN A 814 7.06 -17.42 33.47
CA GLN A 814 6.46 -16.96 32.19
C GLN A 814 4.99 -16.53 32.34
N ARG A 815 4.61 -16.02 33.52
CA ARG A 815 3.22 -15.67 33.83
C ARG A 815 2.78 -14.49 32.96
N ARG A 816 1.53 -14.52 32.50
CA ARG A 816 0.94 -13.41 31.74
C ARG A 816 0.72 -12.24 32.69
N TRP A 817 1.18 -11.07 32.29
CA TRP A 817 1.17 -9.90 33.16
C TRP A 817 0.18 -8.86 32.68
N ALA A 818 0.34 -8.43 31.43
CA ALA A 818 -0.48 -7.39 30.84
C ALA A 818 -0.90 -7.77 29.43
N CYS A 819 -2.06 -7.29 28.99
CA CYS A 819 -2.57 -7.55 27.65
C CYS A 819 -3.38 -6.37 27.12
N SER A 820 -3.48 -6.25 25.80
CA SER A 820 -4.30 -5.25 25.11
C SER A 820 -4.87 -5.86 23.84
N THR A 821 -6.10 -5.51 23.48
CA THR A 821 -6.64 -5.83 22.15
C THR A 821 -5.89 -5.04 21.09
N LEU A 822 -5.63 -5.66 19.93
CA LEU A 822 -5.11 -5.02 18.72
C LEU A 822 -6.29 -4.39 17.98
N GLU A 823 -6.60 -3.16 18.37
CA GLU A 823 -7.70 -2.37 17.81
C GLU A 823 -7.29 -1.71 16.50
N ARG A 824 -8.28 -1.28 15.71
CA ARG A 824 -8.00 -0.50 14.50
C ARG A 824 -7.56 0.90 14.87
N GLY A 825 -6.39 1.32 14.38
CA GLY A 825 -5.96 2.71 14.45
C GLY A 825 -6.50 3.50 13.27
N TYR A 826 -7.32 4.51 13.50
CA TYR A 826 -7.80 5.41 12.45
C TYR A 826 -8.04 6.82 13.01
N SER A 827 -7.98 7.82 12.14
CA SER A 827 -8.46 9.16 12.48
C SER A 827 -9.96 9.26 12.15
N PRO A 828 -10.78 9.90 13.00
CA PRO A 828 -12.18 10.20 12.67
C PRO A 828 -12.33 11.05 11.40
N THR A 829 -11.28 11.76 10.97
CA THR A 829 -11.24 12.51 9.71
C THR A 829 -10.94 11.63 8.49
N GLU A 830 -10.54 10.38 8.68
CA GLU A 830 -10.17 9.43 7.62
C GLU A 830 -11.28 8.39 7.42
N ALA A 831 -11.81 7.86 8.53
CA ALA A 831 -12.76 6.75 8.50
C ALA A 831 -13.63 6.68 9.76
N ARG A 832 -14.64 5.83 9.72
CA ARG A 832 -15.48 5.43 10.87
C ARG A 832 -15.58 3.93 11.01
N GLU A 833 -15.76 3.46 12.23
CA GLU A 833 -15.96 2.04 12.52
C GLU A 833 -17.45 1.71 12.59
N ILE A 834 -17.86 0.64 11.90
CA ILE A 834 -19.19 0.04 11.98
C ILE A 834 -19.10 -1.25 12.77
N ARG A 835 -20.07 -1.45 13.66
CA ARG A 835 -20.21 -2.64 14.48
C ARG A 835 -21.59 -3.25 14.29
N ALA A 836 -21.63 -4.56 14.15
CA ALA A 836 -22.86 -5.33 14.09
C ALA A 836 -22.76 -6.57 14.99
N ILE A 837 -23.90 -7.10 15.43
CA ILE A 837 -23.99 -8.27 16.29
C ILE A 837 -25.14 -9.15 15.84
N ALA A 838 -24.89 -10.45 15.75
CA ALA A 838 -25.91 -11.48 15.74
C ALA A 838 -26.00 -12.09 17.14
N SER A 839 -27.06 -11.74 17.88
CA SER A 839 -27.21 -12.12 19.28
C SER A 839 -28.12 -13.33 19.46
N PHE A 840 -27.55 -14.43 19.94
CA PHE A 840 -28.26 -15.65 20.34
C PHE A 840 -28.57 -15.56 21.85
N HIS A 841 -29.50 -14.68 22.23
CA HIS A 841 -29.86 -14.45 23.63
C HIS A 841 -31.18 -15.11 24.05
N HIS A 842 -31.87 -15.79 23.13
CA HIS A 842 -33.15 -16.43 23.44
C HIS A 842 -32.95 -17.61 24.40
N PRO A 843 -33.56 -17.64 25.60
CA PRO A 843 -33.31 -18.69 26.60
C PRO A 843 -33.76 -20.09 26.17
N ALA A 844 -34.83 -20.18 25.38
CA ALA A 844 -35.29 -21.43 24.74
C ALA A 844 -34.67 -21.69 23.35
N GLY A 845 -33.62 -20.97 22.97
CA GLY A 845 -32.90 -21.21 21.72
C GLY A 845 -32.02 -22.46 21.79
N TYR A 846 -31.29 -22.75 20.71
CA TYR A 846 -30.38 -23.91 20.60
C TYR A 846 -28.90 -23.55 20.69
N ALA A 847 -28.58 -22.27 20.52
CA ALA A 847 -27.27 -21.68 20.76
C ALA A 847 -27.45 -20.46 21.68
N TYR A 848 -26.43 -20.16 22.47
CA TYR A 848 -26.40 -19.01 23.37
C TYR A 848 -25.06 -18.29 23.26
N GLY A 849 -25.07 -16.98 22.98
CA GLY A 849 -23.86 -16.19 22.75
C GLY A 849 -24.04 -15.15 21.66
N TYR A 850 -22.95 -14.80 20.99
CA TYR A 850 -22.96 -13.80 19.93
C TYR A 850 -21.97 -14.12 18.80
N ILE A 851 -22.24 -13.50 17.66
CA ILE A 851 -21.28 -13.28 16.59
C ILE A 851 -21.19 -11.76 16.37
N ARG A 852 -20.00 -11.18 16.53
CA ARG A 852 -19.76 -9.74 16.39
C ARG A 852 -18.97 -9.46 15.13
N PHE A 853 -19.31 -8.38 14.45
CA PHE A 853 -18.69 -7.95 13.20
C PHE A 853 -18.18 -6.52 13.36
N THR A 854 -16.95 -6.26 12.94
CA THR A 854 -16.39 -4.90 12.90
C THR A 854 -15.71 -4.60 11.57
N GLN A 855 -16.07 -3.47 10.97
CA GLN A 855 -15.55 -3.02 9.68
C GLN A 855 -15.25 -1.52 9.74
N LEU A 856 -14.16 -1.10 9.10
CA LEU A 856 -13.83 0.31 8.93
C LEU A 856 -14.34 0.78 7.56
N ILE A 857 -15.03 1.92 7.53
CA ILE A 857 -15.51 2.56 6.30
C ILE A 857 -14.81 3.90 6.15
N GLY A 858 -14.07 4.07 5.06
CA GLY A 858 -13.43 5.33 4.69
C GLY A 858 -14.45 6.40 4.32
N ASN A 859 -14.06 7.67 4.38
CA ASN A 859 -14.93 8.78 3.97
C ASN A 859 -15.31 8.76 2.48
N ASP A 860 -14.55 8.03 1.67
CA ASP A 860 -14.82 7.72 0.26
C ASP A 860 -15.74 6.49 0.06
N ASN A 861 -16.33 5.97 1.14
CA ASN A 861 -17.12 4.74 1.19
C ASN A 861 -16.35 3.44 0.87
N SER A 862 -15.02 3.49 0.79
CA SER A 862 -14.21 2.28 0.71
C SER A 862 -14.33 1.46 1.99
N GLN A 863 -14.26 0.13 1.86
CA GLN A 863 -14.51 -0.79 2.96
C GLN A 863 -13.23 -1.54 3.33
N SER A 864 -12.99 -1.74 4.63
CA SER A 864 -11.97 -2.68 5.09
C SER A 864 -12.47 -4.12 5.10
N ASP A 865 -11.57 -5.07 5.33
CA ASP A 865 -11.95 -6.42 5.72
C ASP A 865 -12.82 -6.36 6.98
N THR A 866 -13.77 -7.28 7.12
CA THR A 866 -14.63 -7.40 8.30
C THR A 866 -14.02 -8.41 9.28
N ILE A 867 -13.79 -7.99 10.53
CA ILE A 867 -13.39 -8.92 11.61
C ILE A 867 -14.65 -9.52 12.22
N ILE A 868 -14.64 -10.83 12.42
CA ILE A 868 -15.75 -11.60 12.96
C ILE A 868 -15.30 -12.32 14.23
N GLU A 869 -15.87 -11.95 15.37
CA GLU A 869 -15.68 -12.65 16.65
C GLU A 869 -16.87 -13.56 16.95
N VAL A 870 -16.62 -14.86 17.12
CA VAL A 870 -17.64 -15.87 17.43
C VAL A 870 -17.45 -16.37 18.86
N LYS A 871 -18.45 -16.13 19.72
CA LYS A 871 -18.53 -16.65 21.10
C LYS A 871 -19.89 -17.32 21.28
N LEU A 872 -19.96 -18.63 21.02
CA LEU A 872 -21.19 -19.41 21.10
C LEU A 872 -21.02 -20.62 22.02
N ARG A 873 -22.07 -20.94 22.78
CA ARG A 873 -22.19 -22.13 23.62
C ARG A 873 -23.59 -22.71 23.54
N TYR A 874 -23.78 -23.90 24.10
CA TYR A 874 -25.12 -24.42 24.33
C TYR A 874 -25.85 -23.61 25.42
N PRO A 875 -27.18 -23.42 25.30
CA PRO A 875 -27.98 -22.73 26.31
C PRO A 875 -27.90 -23.43 27.67
N GLY A 876 -27.66 -22.65 28.71
CA GLY A 876 -27.51 -23.16 30.07
C GLY A 876 -26.21 -22.68 30.70
N LYS A 877 -26.29 -22.15 31.93
CA LYS A 877 -25.11 -21.55 32.60
C LYS A 877 -23.98 -22.54 32.84
N HIS A 878 -24.32 -23.83 33.01
CA HIS A 878 -23.38 -24.91 33.30
C HIS A 878 -23.26 -25.95 32.16
N ASP A 879 -23.84 -25.68 30.99
CA ASP A 879 -23.67 -26.57 29.84
C ASP A 879 -22.22 -26.51 29.35
N ARG A 880 -21.61 -27.68 29.18
CA ARG A 880 -20.22 -27.88 28.73
C ARG A 880 -20.12 -28.69 27.44
N ASN A 881 -21.25 -28.90 26.76
CA ASN A 881 -21.27 -29.60 25.48
C ASN A 881 -20.47 -28.81 24.45
N VAL A 882 -19.65 -29.54 23.69
CA VAL A 882 -18.83 -28.99 22.61
C VAL A 882 -19.14 -29.78 21.34
N THR A 883 -19.42 -29.05 20.28
CA THR A 883 -19.65 -29.61 18.94
C THR A 883 -18.88 -28.82 17.90
N HIS A 884 -18.45 -29.51 16.86
CA HIS A 884 -17.53 -28.98 15.85
C HIS A 884 -18.18 -29.00 14.47
N ASN A 885 -17.52 -28.33 13.51
CA ASN A 885 -17.86 -28.39 12.10
C ASN A 885 -19.28 -27.90 11.75
N HIS A 886 -19.76 -26.88 12.47
CA HIS A 886 -21.03 -26.22 12.13
C HIS A 886 -20.82 -25.29 10.94
N SER A 887 -21.51 -25.57 9.83
CA SER A 887 -21.64 -24.59 8.76
C SER A 887 -22.54 -23.44 9.20
N TRP A 888 -22.33 -22.27 8.63
CA TRP A 888 -22.94 -21.01 8.99
C TRP A 888 -22.96 -20.07 7.79
N ASN A 889 -24.13 -19.51 7.52
CA ASN A 889 -24.41 -18.74 6.30
C ASN A 889 -25.29 -17.53 6.63
N ILE A 890 -25.19 -16.47 5.84
CA ILE A 890 -26.08 -15.31 5.86
C ILE A 890 -27.22 -15.52 4.88
N TRP A 891 -28.44 -15.27 5.34
CA TRP A 891 -29.68 -15.52 4.64
C TRP A 891 -30.44 -14.22 4.43
N VAL A 892 -31.26 -14.15 3.38
CA VAL A 892 -31.81 -12.88 2.89
C VAL A 892 -32.72 -12.19 3.91
N ASN A 893 -33.57 -12.94 4.61
CA ASN A 893 -34.61 -12.40 5.49
C ASN A 893 -34.23 -12.49 6.97
N PRO A 894 -34.73 -11.58 7.81
CA PRO A 894 -34.64 -11.73 9.26
C PRO A 894 -35.48 -12.92 9.76
N VAL A 895 -35.08 -13.48 10.90
CA VAL A 895 -35.76 -14.56 11.62
C VAL A 895 -36.51 -14.03 12.84
N GLY A 896 -37.48 -14.79 13.34
CA GLY A 896 -38.30 -14.43 14.49
C GLY A 896 -38.53 -15.62 15.42
N VAL A 897 -39.79 -15.97 15.66
CA VAL A 897 -40.18 -17.08 16.57
C VAL A 897 -39.75 -18.44 16.04
N ASP A 898 -39.50 -18.57 14.74
CA ASP A 898 -39.01 -19.79 14.10
C ASP A 898 -37.59 -20.19 14.54
N ALA A 899 -36.84 -19.29 15.19
CA ALA A 899 -35.52 -19.57 15.76
C ALA A 899 -35.56 -20.54 16.96
N THR A 900 -36.72 -20.70 17.61
CA THR A 900 -36.88 -21.49 18.85
C THR A 900 -37.80 -22.69 18.71
N VAL A 901 -38.14 -23.06 17.47
CA VAL A 901 -39.05 -24.17 17.22
C VAL A 901 -38.35 -25.53 17.45
N PRO A 902 -38.96 -26.45 18.22
CA PRO A 902 -38.46 -27.81 18.44
C PRO A 902 -38.18 -28.59 17.15
N GLN A 903 -39.13 -28.57 16.23
CA GLN A 903 -39.06 -29.28 14.96
C GLN A 903 -37.96 -28.70 14.07
N VAL A 904 -36.96 -29.53 13.77
CA VAL A 904 -35.74 -29.14 13.03
C VAL A 904 -36.07 -28.66 11.61
N GLU A 905 -37.06 -29.25 10.96
CA GLU A 905 -37.46 -28.93 9.58
C GLU A 905 -38.06 -27.52 9.44
N THR A 906 -38.73 -27.03 10.47
CA THR A 906 -39.39 -25.72 10.48
C THR A 906 -38.56 -24.63 11.14
N ARG A 907 -37.41 -24.99 11.73
CA ARG A 907 -36.54 -24.05 12.43
C ARG A 907 -35.81 -23.14 11.44
N CYS A 908 -35.77 -21.84 11.72
CA CYS A 908 -35.08 -20.85 10.89
C CYS A 908 -35.55 -20.81 9.43
N VAL A 909 -36.78 -21.25 9.14
CA VAL A 909 -37.33 -21.29 7.77
C VAL A 909 -37.60 -19.89 7.23
N ALA A 910 -37.95 -18.93 8.09
CA ALA A 910 -38.24 -17.55 7.69
C ALA A 910 -37.06 -16.86 7.00
N ALA A 911 -35.83 -17.33 7.28
CA ALA A 911 -34.58 -16.82 6.71
C ALA A 911 -34.55 -16.81 5.16
N GLY A 912 -35.31 -17.70 4.50
CA GLY A 912 -35.45 -17.70 3.04
C GLY A 912 -34.41 -18.55 2.31
N TYR A 913 -33.37 -17.93 1.75
CA TYR A 913 -32.27 -18.59 1.02
C TYR A 913 -30.93 -17.90 1.30
N VAL A 914 -29.81 -18.56 0.96
CA VAL A 914 -28.46 -18.02 1.13
C VAL A 914 -28.31 -16.75 0.29
N TRP A 915 -27.77 -15.71 0.90
CA TRP A 915 -27.68 -14.39 0.27
C TRP A 915 -26.62 -14.34 -0.84
N ASN A 916 -27.06 -14.17 -2.09
CA ASN A 916 -26.20 -14.04 -3.27
C ASN A 916 -26.50 -12.74 -4.06
N PRO A 917 -26.06 -11.57 -3.57
CA PRO A 917 -26.35 -10.28 -4.21
C PRO A 917 -25.54 -10.03 -5.50
N TYR A 918 -24.47 -10.79 -5.73
CA TYR A 918 -23.58 -10.61 -6.89
C TYR A 918 -23.84 -11.63 -8.00
N TYR A 919 -24.90 -12.44 -7.87
CA TYR A 919 -25.32 -13.39 -8.91
C TYR A 919 -24.19 -14.33 -9.33
N THR A 920 -23.32 -14.68 -8.39
CA THR A 920 -22.31 -15.71 -8.61
C THR A 920 -23.02 -16.96 -9.07
N GLN A 921 -22.54 -17.58 -10.15
CA GLN A 921 -23.11 -18.79 -10.74
C GLN A 921 -24.56 -18.67 -11.24
N LEU A 922 -24.95 -17.48 -11.72
CA LEU A 922 -26.29 -17.25 -12.27
C LEU A 922 -26.65 -18.14 -13.48
N ALA A 923 -25.68 -18.44 -14.35
CA ALA A 923 -25.93 -19.15 -15.60
C ALA A 923 -26.07 -20.68 -15.41
N ASP A 924 -25.50 -21.23 -14.33
CA ASP A 924 -25.58 -22.66 -14.01
C ASP A 924 -25.77 -22.91 -12.50
N PRO A 925 -26.90 -22.47 -11.91
CA PRO A 925 -27.11 -22.44 -10.46
C PRO A 925 -27.24 -23.83 -9.81
N LEU A 926 -27.49 -24.88 -10.61
CA LEU A 926 -27.66 -26.26 -10.12
C LEU A 926 -26.34 -27.02 -10.00
N ASN A 927 -25.25 -26.49 -10.58
CA ASN A 927 -23.95 -27.15 -10.59
C ASN A 927 -23.15 -26.89 -9.32
N HIS A 928 -23.56 -27.54 -8.24
CA HIS A 928 -22.91 -27.42 -6.92
C HIS A 928 -21.46 -27.94 -6.91
N ASP A 929 -21.08 -28.79 -7.86
CA ASP A 929 -19.70 -29.29 -7.96
C ASP A 929 -18.75 -28.22 -8.48
N LEU A 930 -19.16 -27.47 -9.51
CA LEU A 930 -18.40 -26.31 -9.99
C LEU A 930 -18.30 -25.25 -8.89
N TYR A 931 -19.40 -24.94 -8.20
CA TYR A 931 -19.40 -23.98 -7.09
C TYR A 931 -18.33 -24.33 -6.04
N ARG A 932 -18.36 -25.57 -5.54
CA ARG A 932 -17.46 -26.03 -4.48
C ARG A 932 -15.99 -26.10 -4.90
N ARG A 933 -15.71 -26.27 -6.19
CA ARG A 933 -14.35 -26.23 -6.73
C ARG A 933 -13.83 -24.80 -6.83
N GLU A 934 -14.68 -23.86 -7.22
CA GLU A 934 -14.28 -22.47 -7.49
C GLU A 934 -14.32 -21.55 -6.27
N CYS A 935 -15.29 -21.75 -5.36
CA CYS A 935 -15.43 -21.01 -4.12
C CYS A 935 -14.49 -21.57 -3.04
N GLY A 936 -13.74 -20.68 -2.38
CA GLY A 936 -12.89 -21.03 -1.24
C GLY A 936 -12.24 -19.80 -0.60
N PRO A 937 -11.43 -19.99 0.46
CA PRO A 937 -10.66 -18.91 1.10
C PRO A 937 -9.67 -18.24 0.15
N ASP A 938 -9.13 -19.00 -0.81
CA ASP A 938 -8.22 -18.58 -1.87
C ASP A 938 -8.92 -17.81 -3.00
N ASN A 939 -10.24 -17.97 -3.14
CA ASN A 939 -11.05 -17.31 -4.17
C ASN A 939 -12.41 -16.85 -3.61
N PRO A 940 -12.42 -15.90 -2.66
CA PRO A 940 -13.61 -15.53 -1.91
C PRO A 940 -14.67 -14.81 -2.77
N LEU A 941 -14.27 -14.25 -3.91
CA LEU A 941 -15.18 -13.55 -4.82
C LEU A 941 -16.02 -14.52 -5.66
N ARG A 942 -15.59 -15.78 -5.85
CA ARG A 942 -16.40 -16.85 -6.48
C ARG A 942 -17.39 -17.52 -5.52
N CYS A 943 -17.48 -17.06 -4.27
CA CYS A 943 -18.45 -17.53 -3.30
C CYS A 943 -19.71 -16.66 -3.29
N TYR A 944 -20.84 -17.24 -2.88
CA TYR A 944 -21.99 -16.43 -2.46
C TYR A 944 -21.57 -15.58 -1.27
N VAL A 945 -21.94 -14.29 -1.25
CA VAL A 945 -21.59 -13.39 -0.13
C VAL A 945 -22.08 -13.96 1.21
N GLY A 946 -23.26 -14.56 1.22
CA GLY A 946 -23.82 -15.23 2.39
C GLY A 946 -23.17 -16.56 2.74
N ASP A 947 -22.34 -17.15 1.89
CA ASP A 947 -21.63 -18.40 2.20
C ASP A 947 -20.28 -18.14 2.88
N VAL A 948 -20.37 -17.70 4.14
CA VAL A 948 -19.22 -17.35 4.97
C VAL A 948 -18.42 -18.60 5.34
N SER A 949 -19.09 -19.74 5.53
CA SER A 949 -18.42 -21.02 5.83
C SER A 949 -17.47 -21.47 4.75
N ALA A 950 -17.85 -21.34 3.48
CA ALA A 950 -16.97 -21.73 2.38
C ALA A 950 -15.71 -20.84 2.31
N ARG A 951 -15.80 -19.58 2.76
CA ARG A 951 -14.67 -18.64 2.78
C ARG A 951 -13.78 -18.74 4.01
N LEU A 952 -14.37 -18.96 5.20
CA LEU A 952 -13.67 -18.85 6.48
C LEU A 952 -13.55 -20.19 7.23
N GLY A 953 -14.23 -21.23 6.76
CA GLY A 953 -14.38 -22.50 7.45
C GLY A 953 -15.58 -22.55 8.42
N PRO A 954 -15.89 -23.74 8.93
CA PRO A 954 -16.97 -23.94 9.89
C PRO A 954 -16.59 -23.41 11.29
N ILE A 955 -17.60 -23.25 12.14
CA ILE A 955 -17.42 -22.83 13.54
C ILE A 955 -17.66 -23.99 14.51
N SER A 956 -17.06 -23.88 15.69
CA SER A 956 -17.36 -24.74 16.83
C SER A 956 -18.26 -24.03 17.85
N ILE A 957 -19.14 -24.78 18.51
CA ILE A 957 -20.05 -24.30 19.58
C ILE A 957 -19.62 -24.93 20.91
N GLY A 958 -19.55 -24.13 21.97
CA GLY A 958 -19.10 -24.57 23.30
C GLY A 958 -17.58 -24.61 23.48
N SER A 959 -16.82 -24.37 22.41
CA SER A 959 -15.36 -24.31 22.42
C SER A 959 -14.82 -22.91 22.77
N ARG A 960 -13.51 -22.72 22.58
CA ARG A 960 -12.84 -21.40 22.60
C ARG A 960 -13.48 -20.40 21.62
N ARG A 961 -13.35 -19.10 21.90
CA ARG A 961 -13.73 -18.02 20.97
C ARG A 961 -12.90 -18.11 19.70
N GLN A 962 -13.53 -17.78 18.57
CA GLN A 962 -12.93 -17.83 17.24
C GLN A 962 -12.96 -16.43 16.63
N VAL A 963 -11.87 -16.01 15.98
CA VAL A 963 -11.73 -14.71 15.33
C VAL A 963 -11.33 -14.94 13.87
N PHE A 964 -12.15 -14.41 12.96
CA PHE A 964 -11.97 -14.51 11.52
C PHE A 964 -11.88 -13.13 10.88
N THR A 965 -11.31 -13.07 9.68
CA THR A 965 -11.24 -11.85 8.87
C THR A 965 -11.73 -12.17 7.46
N ASP A 966 -12.76 -11.47 6.98
CA ASP A 966 -13.36 -11.68 5.66
C ASP A 966 -13.27 -10.40 4.81
N SER A 967 -12.63 -10.50 3.64
CA SER A 967 -12.47 -9.40 2.69
C SER A 967 -13.70 -9.19 1.79
N ASN A 968 -14.67 -10.12 1.78
CA ASN A 968 -15.86 -10.08 0.95
C ASN A 968 -17.18 -9.91 1.75
N PHE A 969 -17.10 -9.57 3.03
CA PHE A 969 -18.27 -9.39 3.90
C PHE A 969 -18.62 -7.90 4.09
N PRO A 970 -19.66 -7.35 3.44
CA PRO A 970 -20.01 -5.94 3.57
C PRO A 970 -21.01 -5.68 4.71
N LEU A 971 -20.68 -4.77 5.63
CA LEU A 971 -21.61 -4.28 6.66
C LEU A 971 -22.39 -3.03 6.22
N GLU A 972 -21.95 -2.34 5.17
CA GLU A 972 -22.60 -1.12 4.68
C GLU A 972 -22.56 -1.02 3.15
N GLY A 973 -23.33 -0.09 2.61
CA GLY A 973 -23.43 0.20 1.19
C GLY A 973 -24.76 -0.27 0.61
N THR A 974 -24.84 -0.29 -0.72
CA THR A 974 -26.03 -0.79 -1.45
C THR A 974 -26.30 -2.28 -1.20
N VAL A 975 -25.24 -3.02 -0.86
CA VAL A 975 -25.26 -4.44 -0.51
C VAL A 975 -24.74 -4.56 0.91
N SER A 976 -25.63 -4.76 1.89
CA SER A 976 -25.27 -4.86 3.31
C SER A 976 -25.85 -6.13 3.95
N ALA A 977 -25.08 -6.71 4.88
CA ALA A 977 -25.49 -7.81 5.74
C ALA A 977 -26.38 -7.36 6.93
N LEU A 978 -26.43 -6.06 7.25
CA LEU A 978 -27.31 -5.54 8.30
C LEU A 978 -28.79 -5.78 7.94
N GLY A 979 -29.59 -6.20 8.92
CA GLY A 979 -31.01 -6.53 8.74
C GLY A 979 -31.27 -7.92 8.16
N ARG A 980 -30.21 -8.70 7.88
CA ARG A 980 -30.29 -10.10 7.45
C ARG A 980 -30.17 -11.05 8.63
N SER A 981 -30.34 -12.34 8.40
CA SER A 981 -30.13 -13.37 9.42
C SER A 981 -28.89 -14.22 9.16
N ILE A 982 -28.31 -14.73 10.22
CA ILE A 982 -27.30 -15.78 10.19
C ILE A 982 -27.96 -17.09 10.60
N VAL A 983 -27.69 -18.16 9.85
CA VAL A 983 -28.19 -19.51 10.13
C VAL A 983 -26.98 -20.41 10.34
N ILE A 984 -26.97 -21.09 11.48
CA ILE A 984 -25.98 -22.10 11.88
C ILE A 984 -26.63 -23.46 11.65
N PHE A 985 -25.88 -24.36 11.02
CA PHE A 985 -26.27 -25.72 10.70
C PHE A 985 -25.84 -26.70 11.80
N GLY A 986 -26.31 -27.94 11.73
CA GLY A 986 -25.94 -28.99 12.69
C GLY A 986 -24.43 -29.29 12.69
N ALA A 987 -23.99 -30.03 13.71
CA ALA A 987 -22.60 -30.46 13.83
C ALA A 987 -22.18 -31.37 12.67
N ASP A 988 -20.87 -31.51 12.46
CA ASP A 988 -20.28 -32.44 11.48
C ASP A 988 -20.83 -32.25 10.06
N PHE A 989 -20.93 -30.98 9.63
CA PHE A 989 -21.44 -30.58 8.31
C PHE A 989 -22.87 -31.04 8.01
N SER A 990 -23.68 -31.28 9.04
CA SER A 990 -25.10 -31.63 8.88
C SER A 990 -25.86 -30.56 8.11
N GLY A 991 -26.69 -30.95 7.14
CA GLY A 991 -27.52 -30.03 6.34
C GLY A 991 -28.74 -29.44 7.06
N HIS A 992 -28.98 -29.80 8.32
CA HIS A 992 -30.13 -29.32 9.08
C HIS A 992 -29.86 -27.97 9.77
N ARG A 993 -30.85 -27.08 9.81
CA ARG A 993 -30.76 -25.77 10.47
C ARG A 993 -30.79 -25.95 11.99
N PHE A 994 -29.72 -25.55 12.67
CA PHE A 994 -29.55 -25.73 14.11
C PHE A 994 -29.99 -24.49 14.91
N ALA A 995 -29.51 -23.30 14.56
CA ALA A 995 -29.84 -22.05 15.24
C ALA A 995 -29.76 -20.86 14.28
N CYS A 996 -30.45 -19.76 14.58
CA CYS A 996 -30.35 -18.53 13.79
C CYS A 996 -30.53 -17.28 14.65
N ALA A 997 -30.02 -16.15 14.14
CA ALA A 997 -30.15 -14.84 14.76
C ALA A 997 -30.13 -13.73 13.67
N ASN A 998 -30.64 -12.55 14.00
CA ASN A 998 -30.58 -11.39 13.12
C ASN A 998 -29.26 -10.63 13.30
N ILE A 999 -28.71 -10.10 12.22
CA ILE A 999 -27.54 -9.21 12.23
C ILE A 999 -28.05 -7.78 12.41
N GLU A 1000 -27.81 -7.23 13.59
CA GLU A 1000 -28.30 -5.91 14.00
C GLU A 1000 -27.13 -4.98 14.36
N PRO A 1001 -27.31 -3.65 14.35
CA PRO A 1001 -26.27 -2.72 14.79
C PRO A 1001 -25.84 -2.98 16.25
N ASP A 1002 -24.53 -2.97 16.52
CA ASP A 1002 -23.97 -3.10 17.88
C ASP A 1002 -23.52 -1.71 18.38
N HIS A 1003 -24.46 -0.97 18.96
CA HIS A 1003 -24.16 0.34 19.56
C HIS A 1003 -23.42 0.15 20.89
N ASP A 1004 -22.45 1.01 21.20
CA ASP A 1004 -21.75 1.02 22.50
C ASP A 1004 -21.84 2.41 23.13
N ILE A 1005 -22.65 2.54 24.17
CA ILE A 1005 -22.83 3.78 24.93
C ILE A 1005 -22.05 3.66 26.22
N VAL A 1006 -21.13 4.59 26.45
CA VAL A 1006 -20.25 4.58 27.61
C VAL A 1006 -20.66 5.69 28.59
N LYS A 1007 -20.92 5.34 29.86
CA LYS A 1007 -21.24 6.32 30.93
C LYS A 1007 -20.55 6.00 32.25
N TYR A 1008 -20.12 7.05 32.94
CA TYR A 1008 -19.72 6.96 34.34
C TYR A 1008 -20.93 6.95 35.25
N ILE A 1009 -20.86 6.12 36.28
CA ILE A 1009 -21.87 6.07 37.35
C ILE A 1009 -21.19 6.14 38.71
N ASN A 1010 -21.85 6.77 39.67
CA ASN A 1010 -21.38 6.85 41.05
C ASN A 1010 -22.36 6.10 41.95
N LEU A 1011 -21.90 5.02 42.58
CA LEU A 1011 -22.70 4.18 43.46
C LEU A 1011 -22.22 4.29 44.90
N LYS A 1012 -23.16 4.20 45.84
CA LYS A 1012 -22.81 4.03 47.26
C LYS A 1012 -22.28 2.61 47.46
N LYS A 1013 -21.13 2.47 48.13
CA LYS A 1013 -20.47 1.17 48.38
C LYS A 1013 -21.04 0.52 49.66
N PRO A 1014 -21.89 -0.53 49.57
CA PRO A 1014 -22.26 -1.33 50.74
C PRO A 1014 -21.06 -2.10 51.31
N PRO A 1015 -21.11 -2.56 52.57
CA PRO A 1015 -19.98 -3.21 53.27
C PRO A 1015 -19.48 -4.53 52.65
N ARG A 1016 -20.14 -5.07 51.62
CA ARG A 1016 -19.70 -6.21 50.80
C ARG A 1016 -19.96 -5.98 49.30
N PHE A 1017 -19.56 -4.82 48.79
CA PHE A 1017 -19.76 -4.49 47.38
C PHE A 1017 -18.75 -5.22 46.49
N VAL A 1018 -19.25 -6.05 45.59
CA VAL A 1018 -18.47 -6.69 44.52
C VAL A 1018 -19.03 -6.22 43.19
N VAL A 1019 -18.17 -5.64 42.34
CA VAL A 1019 -18.56 -5.05 41.04
C VAL A 1019 -19.21 -6.11 40.14
N ALA A 1020 -18.64 -7.31 40.08
CA ALA A 1020 -19.19 -8.43 39.31
C ALA A 1020 -20.61 -8.84 39.79
N GLN A 1021 -20.83 -8.91 41.11
CA GLN A 1021 -22.16 -9.22 41.64
C GLN A 1021 -23.18 -8.11 41.34
N PHE A 1022 -22.77 -6.85 41.45
CA PHE A 1022 -23.60 -5.72 41.06
C PHE A 1022 -24.03 -5.82 39.59
N LEU A 1023 -23.08 -6.11 38.70
CA LEU A 1023 -23.33 -6.24 37.26
C LEU A 1023 -24.30 -7.39 36.96
N GLU A 1024 -24.10 -8.56 37.59
CA GLU A 1024 -25.00 -9.70 37.48
C GLU A 1024 -26.41 -9.36 38.00
N ASP A 1025 -26.54 -8.74 39.17
CA ASP A 1025 -27.82 -8.35 39.74
C ASP A 1025 -28.59 -7.41 38.78
N VAL A 1026 -27.90 -6.44 38.18
CA VAL A 1026 -28.47 -5.53 37.19
C VAL A 1026 -28.91 -6.29 35.94
N ARG A 1027 -28.07 -7.17 35.38
CA ARG A 1027 -28.40 -8.00 34.21
C ARG A 1027 -29.65 -8.85 34.47
N HIS A 1028 -29.77 -9.47 35.65
CA HIS A 1028 -30.94 -10.27 36.03
C HIS A 1028 -32.22 -9.43 36.15
N VAL A 1029 -32.14 -8.23 36.77
CA VAL A 1029 -33.31 -7.34 36.90
C VAL A 1029 -33.73 -6.81 35.55
N MET A 1030 -32.79 -6.37 34.71
CA MET A 1030 -33.10 -5.80 33.39
C MET A 1030 -33.39 -6.85 32.32
N GLY A 1031 -33.08 -8.13 32.58
CA GLY A 1031 -33.26 -9.23 31.65
C GLY A 1031 -32.26 -9.21 30.49
N LEU A 1032 -31.00 -8.85 30.75
CA LEU A 1032 -29.96 -8.66 29.74
C LEU A 1032 -28.98 -9.85 29.70
N PRO A 1033 -28.49 -10.24 28.51
CA PRO A 1033 -27.37 -11.17 28.41
C PRO A 1033 -26.04 -10.50 28.79
N GLU A 1034 -25.03 -11.32 29.10
CA GLU A 1034 -23.73 -10.90 29.61
C GLU A 1034 -23.02 -9.87 28.71
N TRP A 1035 -23.16 -9.98 27.38
CA TRP A 1035 -22.46 -9.13 26.41
C TRP A 1035 -23.13 -7.78 26.10
N MET A 1036 -24.35 -7.51 26.62
CA MET A 1036 -25.08 -6.24 26.40
C MET A 1036 -24.84 -5.21 27.51
N LEU A 1037 -24.20 -5.59 28.60
CA LEU A 1037 -23.85 -4.68 29.69
C LEU A 1037 -22.49 -5.10 30.25
N ALA A 1038 -21.47 -4.26 30.11
CA ALA A 1038 -20.10 -4.55 30.56
C ALA A 1038 -19.54 -3.38 31.37
N ILE A 1039 -18.48 -3.64 32.14
CA ILE A 1039 -17.81 -2.64 32.98
C ILE A 1039 -16.33 -2.59 32.59
N ASP A 1040 -15.75 -1.39 32.50
CA ASP A 1040 -14.30 -1.23 32.43
C ASP A 1040 -13.71 -1.18 33.85
N SER A 1041 -13.12 -2.30 34.27
CA SER A 1041 -12.53 -2.47 35.60
C SER A 1041 -11.40 -1.47 35.89
N ARG A 1042 -10.66 -1.02 34.86
CA ARG A 1042 -9.52 -0.08 34.97
C ARG A 1042 -9.96 1.33 35.39
N ASN A 1043 -11.18 1.71 35.00
CA ASN A 1043 -11.75 3.03 35.23
C ASN A 1043 -12.62 3.08 36.48
N THR A 1044 -12.50 2.09 37.37
CA THR A 1044 -13.17 2.07 38.67
C THR A 1044 -12.37 2.84 39.71
N LYS A 1045 -13.01 3.78 40.42
CA LYS A 1045 -12.34 4.63 41.43
C LYS A 1045 -13.17 4.71 42.71
N PRO A 1046 -12.60 4.44 43.90
CA PRO A 1046 -13.28 4.74 45.15
C PRO A 1046 -13.35 6.27 45.35
N LEU A 1047 -14.49 6.76 45.79
CA LEU A 1047 -14.77 8.16 46.09
C LEU A 1047 -15.19 8.30 47.56
N HIS A 1048 -14.97 9.49 48.15
CA HIS A 1048 -15.40 9.85 49.50
C HIS A 1048 -14.95 8.85 50.59
N ASN A 1049 -13.64 8.64 50.76
CA ASN A 1049 -13.08 7.69 51.74
C ASN A 1049 -13.69 6.28 51.64
N ASP A 1050 -13.78 5.75 50.41
CA ASP A 1050 -14.33 4.43 50.10
C ASP A 1050 -15.84 4.24 50.39
N ALA A 1051 -16.57 5.33 50.69
CA ALA A 1051 -18.02 5.29 50.86
C ALA A 1051 -18.77 5.15 49.53
N CYS A 1052 -18.14 5.54 48.42
CA CYS A 1052 -18.71 5.49 47.08
C CYS A 1052 -17.72 4.92 46.07
N ILE A 1053 -18.23 4.45 44.94
CA ILE A 1053 -17.44 3.93 43.84
C ILE A 1053 -17.93 4.52 42.52
N GLN A 1054 -17.00 5.06 41.75
CA GLN A 1054 -17.22 5.47 40.37
C GLN A 1054 -16.88 4.29 39.45
N ILE A 1055 -17.75 3.98 38.49
CA ILE A 1055 -17.60 2.87 37.56
C ILE A 1055 -17.92 3.36 36.15
N LEU A 1056 -17.13 2.95 35.17
CA LEU A 1056 -17.41 3.16 33.75
C LEU A 1056 -18.18 1.97 33.19
N ILE A 1057 -19.41 2.19 32.72
CA ILE A 1057 -20.31 1.16 32.18
C ILE A 1057 -20.46 1.33 30.68
N HIS A 1058 -20.41 0.20 29.97
CA HIS A 1058 -20.71 0.06 28.55
C HIS A 1058 -22.08 -0.60 28.37
N PHE A 1059 -23.00 0.12 27.72
CA PHE A 1059 -24.30 -0.39 27.28
C PHE A 1059 -24.19 -0.79 25.80
N LYS A 1060 -24.31 -2.09 25.51
CA LYS A 1060 -24.03 -2.67 24.19
C LYS A 1060 -25.25 -3.30 23.54
N GLY A 1061 -25.22 -3.46 22.22
CA GLY A 1061 -26.25 -4.13 21.42
C GLY A 1061 -27.26 -3.18 20.76
N PRO A 1062 -28.22 -3.74 20.01
CA PRO A 1062 -29.14 -2.96 19.18
C PRO A 1062 -30.07 -2.04 19.98
N SER A 1063 -30.34 -2.39 21.24
CA SER A 1063 -31.18 -1.60 22.15
C SER A 1063 -30.39 -0.78 23.18
N ALA A 1064 -29.10 -0.49 22.95
CA ALA A 1064 -28.22 0.17 23.93
C ALA A 1064 -28.82 1.44 24.55
N HIS A 1065 -29.46 2.32 23.76
CA HIS A 1065 -30.11 3.52 24.26
C HIS A 1065 -31.24 3.23 25.27
N LYS A 1066 -32.07 2.23 24.97
CA LYS A 1066 -33.16 1.81 25.86
C LYS A 1066 -32.59 1.18 27.14
N ILE A 1067 -31.55 0.35 27.00
CA ILE A 1067 -30.86 -0.27 28.14
C ILE A 1067 -30.31 0.82 29.06
N GLU A 1068 -29.63 1.83 28.52
CA GLU A 1068 -29.10 2.95 29.31
C GLU A 1068 -30.20 3.72 30.05
N GLN A 1069 -31.31 4.04 29.36
CA GLN A 1069 -32.45 4.73 29.97
C GLN A 1069 -33.11 3.92 31.08
N ASP A 1070 -33.36 2.62 30.84
CA ASP A 1070 -33.94 1.72 31.84
C ASP A 1070 -33.00 1.50 33.02
N PHE A 1071 -31.69 1.46 32.78
CA PHE A 1071 -30.68 1.38 33.84
C PHE A 1071 -30.71 2.64 34.72
N SER A 1072 -30.73 3.83 34.10
CA SER A 1072 -30.85 5.11 34.79
C SER A 1072 -32.14 5.17 35.63
N ARG A 1073 -33.27 4.71 35.08
CA ARG A 1073 -34.54 4.59 35.80
C ARG A 1073 -34.46 3.59 36.96
N LEU A 1074 -33.83 2.44 36.74
CA LEU A 1074 -33.65 1.40 37.74
C LEU A 1074 -32.82 1.90 38.93
N LEU A 1075 -31.75 2.66 38.69
CA LEU A 1075 -30.95 3.26 39.76
C LEU A 1075 -31.68 4.39 40.50
N ALA A 1076 -32.52 5.17 39.81
CA ALA A 1076 -33.26 6.27 40.43
C ALA A 1076 -34.46 5.80 41.27
N VAL A 1077 -35.23 4.84 40.75
CA VAL A 1077 -36.49 4.37 41.35
C VAL A 1077 -36.30 3.08 42.18
N GLY A 1078 -35.24 2.30 41.91
CA GLY A 1078 -34.98 1.02 42.55
C GLY A 1078 -35.84 -0.14 42.02
N ARG A 1079 -36.65 0.08 40.98
CA ARG A 1079 -37.58 -0.89 40.41
C ARG A 1079 -37.74 -0.74 38.89
N LEU A 1080 -37.89 -1.87 38.18
CA LEU A 1080 -38.20 -1.94 36.75
C LEU A 1080 -39.22 -3.06 36.46
N ASP A 1081 -40.45 -2.71 36.04
CA ASP A 1081 -41.56 -3.65 35.94
C ASP A 1081 -41.53 -4.56 34.69
N SER A 1082 -40.94 -4.10 33.57
CA SER A 1082 -40.73 -4.86 32.33
C SER A 1082 -39.24 -5.11 32.05
N PRO A 1083 -38.85 -6.17 31.33
CA PRO A 1083 -37.47 -6.33 30.86
C PRO A 1083 -37.11 -5.26 29.83
N SER A 1084 -35.82 -4.91 29.77
CA SER A 1084 -35.33 -3.90 28.84
C SER A 1084 -35.33 -4.40 27.40
N ILE A 1085 -35.05 -5.69 27.19
CA ILE A 1085 -35.14 -6.35 25.89
C ILE A 1085 -36.42 -7.19 25.77
N TYR A 1086 -37.03 -7.17 24.59
CA TYR A 1086 -38.18 -8.02 24.28
C TYR A 1086 -37.69 -9.29 23.57
N ILE A 1087 -38.09 -10.45 24.09
CA ILE A 1087 -37.75 -11.76 23.53
C ILE A 1087 -39.05 -12.39 23.02
N PRO A 1088 -39.27 -12.51 21.70
CA PRO A 1088 -40.51 -13.04 21.14
C PRO A 1088 -40.81 -14.46 21.66
N GLY A 1089 -42.02 -14.68 22.19
CA GLY A 1089 -42.44 -16.01 22.67
C GLY A 1089 -41.84 -16.43 24.02
N TYR A 1090 -41.11 -15.56 24.72
CA TYR A 1090 -40.54 -15.83 26.03
C TYR A 1090 -40.94 -14.76 27.06
N ASP A 1091 -41.62 -15.19 28.14
CA ASP A 1091 -41.94 -14.36 29.30
C ASP A 1091 -41.37 -14.98 30.58
N ASN A 1092 -40.54 -14.22 31.29
CA ASN A 1092 -39.96 -14.63 32.57
C ASN A 1092 -40.79 -14.06 33.73
N SER A 1093 -41.89 -14.76 34.06
CA SER A 1093 -42.77 -14.39 35.16
C SER A 1093 -42.08 -14.37 36.54
N LYS A 1094 -40.94 -15.05 36.69
CA LYS A 1094 -40.13 -15.13 37.93
C LYS A 1094 -39.01 -14.09 38.02
N ARG A 1095 -38.91 -13.16 37.07
CA ARG A 1095 -37.86 -12.13 37.04
C ARG A 1095 -37.92 -11.19 38.26
N LYS A 1096 -36.77 -10.95 38.89
CA LYS A 1096 -36.61 -9.95 39.95
C LYS A 1096 -36.84 -8.55 39.38
N ARG A 1097 -37.68 -7.73 40.02
CA ARG A 1097 -38.03 -6.38 39.53
C ARG A 1097 -37.34 -5.25 40.29
N THR A 1098 -36.67 -5.53 41.40
CA THR A 1098 -36.11 -4.52 42.32
C THR A 1098 -34.60 -4.65 42.45
N LEU A 1099 -33.93 -3.51 42.65
CA LEU A 1099 -32.48 -3.41 42.82
C LEU A 1099 -32.17 -2.67 44.13
N SER A 1100 -31.23 -3.17 44.92
CA SER A 1100 -30.91 -2.64 46.25
C SER A 1100 -29.81 -1.57 46.27
N TYR A 1101 -29.18 -1.30 45.14
CA TYR A 1101 -28.09 -0.33 45.01
C TYR A 1101 -28.63 1.10 44.86
N ARG A 1102 -27.92 2.10 45.41
CA ARG A 1102 -28.29 3.52 45.36
C ARG A 1102 -27.17 4.35 44.77
N THR A 1103 -27.52 5.43 44.08
CA THR A 1103 -26.57 6.41 43.59
C THR A 1103 -25.89 7.13 44.76
N CYS A 1104 -24.61 7.46 44.58
CA CYS A 1104 -23.88 8.31 45.50
C CYS A 1104 -24.16 9.78 45.15
N GLY A 1105 -24.85 10.51 46.03
CA GLY A 1105 -25.21 11.91 45.78
C GLY A 1105 -24.13 12.89 46.20
N VAL A 1106 -23.95 13.95 45.40
CA VAL A 1106 -23.64 15.29 45.94
C VAL A 1106 -24.96 15.78 46.52
N ARG A 1107 -25.11 15.76 47.84
CA ARG A 1107 -26.28 16.35 48.50
C ARG A 1107 -26.16 17.88 48.45
N ASP A 1108 -27.18 18.55 47.92
CA ASP A 1108 -27.45 19.93 48.30
C ASP A 1108 -27.76 19.93 49.81
N PRO A 1109 -27.05 20.72 50.64
CA PRO A 1109 -27.26 20.75 52.09
C PRO A 1109 -28.69 21.13 52.54
N ASN A 1110 -29.57 21.55 51.62
CA ASN A 1110 -30.94 21.97 51.94
C ASN A 1110 -32.05 20.90 51.75
N GLU A 1111 -31.75 19.68 51.31
CA GLU A 1111 -32.81 18.67 51.07
C GLU A 1111 -33.19 17.88 52.34
N LYS A 1112 -34.39 18.11 52.89
CA LYS A 1112 -34.92 17.44 54.10
C LYS A 1112 -35.40 16.02 53.83
N ASN A 1113 -35.04 15.09 54.73
CA ASN A 1113 -35.42 13.68 54.69
C ASN A 1113 -36.95 13.48 54.72
N VAL A 1114 -37.53 12.95 53.64
CA VAL A 1114 -38.86 12.32 53.69
C VAL A 1114 -38.67 10.81 53.89
N LYS A 1115 -39.04 10.33 55.09
CA LYS A 1115 -39.21 8.89 55.35
C LYS A 1115 -40.53 8.45 54.71
N VAL A 1116 -40.46 7.69 53.62
CA VAL A 1116 -41.61 6.91 53.14
C VAL A 1116 -41.59 5.56 53.86
N LEU A 1117 -42.51 5.39 54.82
CA LEU A 1117 -42.80 4.11 55.47
C LEU A 1117 -43.60 3.24 54.49
N PHE A 1118 -43.08 2.06 54.14
CA PHE A 1118 -43.88 0.99 53.55
C PHE A 1118 -44.58 0.23 54.68
N GLY A 1119 -45.89 0.40 54.80
CA GLY A 1119 -46.76 -0.40 55.67
C GLY A 1119 -47.64 -1.32 54.83
N SER A 1120 -47.46 -2.62 54.99
CA SER A 1120 -48.38 -3.66 54.53
C SER A 1120 -49.62 -3.70 55.44
N GLY A 1121 -50.82 -3.67 54.85
CA GLY A 1121 -52.07 -3.89 55.55
C GLY A 1121 -53.16 -4.35 54.59
N ALA A 1122 -53.51 -5.63 54.67
CA ALA A 1122 -54.67 -6.21 54.00
C ALA A 1122 -55.97 -5.70 54.64
N GLY A 1123 -57.02 -5.53 53.84
CA GLY A 1123 -58.36 -5.19 54.30
C GLY A 1123 -59.32 -5.06 53.14
N GLN A 1124 -60.13 -6.09 52.93
CA GLN A 1124 -61.15 -6.18 51.89
C GLN A 1124 -62.51 -5.70 52.44
N ILE A 1125 -63.41 -5.29 51.53
CA ILE A 1125 -64.88 -5.17 51.63
C ILE A 1125 -65.47 -3.79 51.99
N GLY A 1126 -66.37 -3.30 51.12
CA GLY A 1126 -67.53 -2.50 51.56
C GLY A 1126 -68.06 -1.41 50.62
N GLY A 1127 -68.80 -1.81 49.56
CA GLY A 1127 -70.08 -1.22 49.12
C GLY A 1127 -70.31 0.30 48.93
N SER A 1128 -70.76 0.62 47.71
CA SER A 1128 -71.87 1.52 47.33
C SER A 1128 -71.75 3.05 47.47
N GLY A 1129 -72.06 3.78 46.38
CA GLY A 1129 -72.47 5.19 46.43
C GLY A 1129 -72.27 6.00 45.14
N ILE A 1130 -73.36 6.15 44.38
CA ILE A 1130 -73.59 6.88 43.12
C ILE A 1130 -73.34 8.41 43.22
N PHE A 1131 -72.99 9.07 42.09
CA PHE A 1131 -73.44 10.38 41.52
C PHE A 1131 -72.27 11.11 40.81
N ILE A 1132 -72.17 11.09 39.48
CA ILE A 1132 -72.81 11.93 38.43
C ILE A 1132 -72.09 13.25 38.15
N SER A 1133 -71.98 13.51 36.83
CA SER A 1133 -71.72 14.75 36.08
C SER A 1133 -70.27 15.21 35.86
N LEU A 1134 -69.92 15.88 34.77
CA LEU A 1134 -70.23 15.88 33.32
C LEU A 1134 -69.44 17.10 32.75
N PHE A 1135 -69.24 17.15 31.43
CA PHE A 1135 -68.74 18.29 30.61
C PHE A 1135 -67.22 18.54 30.64
N CYS A 1136 -66.50 18.21 29.54
CA CYS A 1136 -66.28 19.02 28.29
C CYS A 1136 -65.16 20.04 28.49
N MET A 1137 -64.34 20.44 27.53
CA MET A 1137 -64.04 20.09 26.13
C MET A 1137 -62.80 20.97 25.83
N LEU A 1138 -61.96 20.53 24.86
CA LEU A 1138 -61.21 21.37 23.90
C LEU A 1138 -60.37 22.56 24.42
N ALA A 1139 -59.06 22.52 24.14
CA ALA A 1139 -58.42 23.34 23.11
C ALA A 1139 -56.88 23.40 23.29
N LEU A 1140 -56.16 22.82 22.33
CA LEU A 1140 -54.87 23.35 21.83
C LEU A 1140 -55.19 24.63 21.01
N PRO A 1141 -54.26 25.60 20.74
CA PRO A 1141 -52.91 25.30 20.24
C PRO A 1141 -51.75 26.32 20.48
N ALA A 1142 -50.55 25.85 20.11
CA ALA A 1142 -49.44 26.54 19.41
C ALA A 1142 -48.51 27.56 20.11
N PHE A 1143 -47.27 27.56 19.59
CA PHE A 1143 -46.04 28.34 19.87
C PHE A 1143 -45.19 27.79 21.04
N ASP A 1144 -43.89 27.51 20.92
CA ASP A 1144 -42.86 28.14 20.09
C ASP A 1144 -41.68 27.21 19.72
N ILE A 1145 -41.00 27.59 18.63
CA ILE A 1145 -39.77 27.00 18.09
C ILE A 1145 -38.55 27.69 18.74
N ILE A 1146 -37.42 26.97 18.76
CA ILE A 1146 -36.01 27.40 18.92
C ILE A 1146 -35.42 26.94 20.26
N TRP A 1147 -34.52 25.95 20.20
CA TRP A 1147 -33.16 26.09 20.75
C TRP A 1147 -32.25 24.96 20.23
N ARG A 1148 -31.35 25.32 19.30
CA ARG A 1148 -30.05 24.66 19.11
C ARG A 1148 -29.10 25.30 20.12
N PHE A 1149 -28.46 24.51 20.97
CA PHE A 1149 -27.06 24.73 21.38
C PHE A 1149 -26.53 23.47 22.09
N ILE A 1150 -25.39 22.97 21.58
CA ILE A 1150 -24.41 22.06 22.22
C ILE A 1150 -24.79 20.57 22.34
N ARG A 1151 -24.53 19.79 21.28
CA ARG A 1151 -23.42 18.82 21.19
C ARG A 1151 -23.36 18.15 19.83
#